data_AF-A0A2V9BS40-F1
#
_entry.id   AF-A0A2V9BS40-F1
#
_cell.length_a   1.000
_cell.length_b   1.000
_cell.length_c   1.000
_cell.angle_alpha   90.00
_cell.angle_beta   90.00
_cell.angle_gamma   90.00
#
_symmetry.space_group_name_H-M   'P 1'
#
loop_
_entity.id
_entity.type
_entity.pdbx_description
1 polymer ?
#
loop_
_entity_poly.entity_id
_entity_poly.type
_entity_poly.pdbx_seq_one_letter_code
_entity_poly.pdbx_strand_id
1 'polypeptide(L)'
;MDIVVHVKPGPRAHVSGIQLKNDTTYKDANILSRFKMKPCQDITSARLQRGTERVRKFLAKRGHLSSRVTIRRGEYDAAKNAVPILLEATQGPRLEVSVSGAKFSGSELKKLIPIYQEGAVDPDLLEEGKRNIRERLERQGYFDADVSYKIGMHEVKTSAWQGTQEAITYTVERGDKHKLVGIEITGNKYFDTELLKSRLQIFQGAFGSPGRFSRRLVDTDAQSMQTLYQANGFLDAKVAPDVEDNYKGKEGDLFIAFAVQEGRQTRVASLAIEGIRAFKEEELLGVTGSTPGQPYSDFGVTADRDNILALYFNEGFPEATFSATAERVSPSSAANATQQETPPSSHNGSSPPAQKKEEQKKEAKLPAEQAEAVRLVYHIQEGPQTRVRTVLISGYAHTRPGVIRREVRIKLQEPLREGDVVESQRRLYNLGIFNRVTIEPQNPTGTGVDKDIAVLVEEAKRYTLAYGGGFEVQRLASTTNPTSGQIEAAPRGILEISKLNLTGRADTLSFKLRGSTLQGRALLGYSDPNTFANPHLSFQATAFAEKTRDINTFTEQRNEGSVQLTDQASALTTVLLRYAFRQVRVSDLKILSQEIPLFNQPTLVSQFGVTWLRDSRNNPADATKGSFNSADFGVADTYLGSSASFLRFFFQNSTYHPIKRRFSFARSMRFGILAPYRDTVSLSFPAPTTPPLPTVIPLPERFFAGGGTSLRGFALNQAGPRDSITGFPVGGQAMLVLNQEFRFPLRLPFIGTSLGGAFFYDGGNVYSRLSRISFRTNLPSPTFALQNPSQSPSPTNVPMCVTNVHRAHSLSLEYAQLRCRFAWPKEHAPPLVSNLFQLGVHLLMSGLLTRVVFLAAAIAIAPACIPAQEQEVVDRIVARVENDVILLSDVRALSRYQQFLDGKSETDAQILDRLIDQWIVRTEADVSHSSRPSEADVDRGLSRVRNSFGSEQEYEARRKQAGLSEQDVRAMVASQLYLSNYLDSRFRPAVQIDPKEIEDFYQTAIVPRAKARGQEPPTLDAARDTIQEALIQNGINQQAEQWLKESRLRLHVETFLDEVAK
;
A
#
# COMPACT_ATOMS: atom_id res chain seq x y z
N MET A 1 6.54 28.99 -49.15
CA MET A 1 5.37 28.60 -49.96
C MET A 1 4.48 27.81 -49.02
N ASP A 2 3.42 28.42 -48.52
CA ASP A 2 2.60 27.85 -47.45
C ASP A 2 1.48 27.01 -48.07
N ILE A 3 1.54 25.69 -47.87
CA ILE A 3 0.47 24.78 -48.29
C ILE A 3 -0.53 24.69 -47.13
N VAL A 4 -1.65 25.40 -47.24
CA VAL A 4 -2.78 25.28 -46.31
C VAL A 4 -3.71 24.17 -46.80
N VAL A 5 -3.74 23.04 -46.10
CA VAL A 5 -4.63 21.91 -46.42
C VAL A 5 -5.93 22.02 -45.62
N HIS A 6 -7.04 22.33 -46.29
CA HIS A 6 -8.38 22.30 -45.70
C HIS A 6 -9.00 20.90 -45.81
N VAL A 7 -9.05 20.16 -44.71
CA VAL A 7 -9.67 18.83 -44.66
C VAL A 7 -11.14 18.94 -44.22
N LYS A 8 -12.08 18.59 -45.11
CA LYS A 8 -13.50 18.37 -44.75
C LYS A 8 -13.74 16.88 -44.48
N PRO A 9 -14.05 16.46 -43.24
CA PRO A 9 -14.27 15.05 -42.94
C PRO A 9 -15.60 14.55 -43.55
N GLY A 10 -15.53 13.51 -44.39
CA GLY A 10 -16.70 12.79 -44.93
C GLY A 10 -17.20 11.65 -44.03
N PRO A 11 -18.27 10.92 -44.44
CA PRO A 11 -18.74 9.73 -43.75
C PRO A 11 -17.64 8.65 -43.67
N ARG A 12 -17.64 7.83 -42.61
CA ARG A 12 -16.60 6.81 -42.40
C ARG A 12 -16.67 5.76 -43.49
N ALA A 13 -15.52 5.37 -44.03
CA ALA A 13 -15.44 4.25 -44.96
C ALA A 13 -15.76 2.93 -44.26
N HIS A 14 -16.43 2.02 -44.99
CA HIS A 14 -16.77 0.68 -44.52
C HIS A 14 -15.89 -0.40 -45.15
N VAL A 15 -15.85 -1.59 -44.57
CA VAL A 15 -15.14 -2.74 -45.15
C VAL A 15 -15.92 -3.28 -46.34
N SER A 16 -15.36 -3.23 -47.55
CA SER A 16 -16.00 -3.87 -48.72
C SER A 16 -15.89 -5.39 -48.68
N GLY A 17 -14.72 -5.89 -48.27
CA GLY A 17 -14.42 -7.31 -48.12
C GLY A 17 -13.16 -7.52 -47.31
N ILE A 18 -13.01 -8.72 -46.74
CA ILE A 18 -11.83 -9.13 -45.99
C ILE A 18 -11.17 -10.27 -46.75
N GLN A 19 -10.05 -9.97 -47.38
CA GLN A 19 -9.17 -10.97 -47.95
C GLN A 19 -8.23 -11.44 -46.83
N LEU A 20 -8.14 -12.75 -46.63
CA LEU A 20 -7.19 -13.33 -45.68
C LEU A 20 -6.06 -13.99 -46.47
N LYS A 21 -4.84 -13.54 -46.25
CA LYS A 21 -3.63 -14.30 -46.55
C LYS A 21 -3.28 -15.11 -45.30
N ASN A 22 -3.63 -16.38 -45.30
CA ASN A 22 -3.47 -17.27 -44.17
C ASN A 22 -2.21 -18.14 -44.31
N ASP A 23 -1.10 -17.66 -43.75
CA ASP A 23 0.15 -18.42 -43.67
C ASP A 23 0.20 -19.17 -42.32
N THR A 24 -0.91 -19.82 -41.94
CA THR A 24 -1.05 -20.63 -40.71
C THR A 24 -1.66 -22.00 -41.01
N THR A 25 -1.41 -22.99 -40.14
CA THR A 25 -2.02 -24.33 -40.22
C THR A 25 -3.49 -24.36 -39.78
N TYR A 26 -4.06 -23.23 -39.37
CA TYR A 26 -5.46 -23.15 -38.93
C TYR A 26 -6.36 -22.77 -40.10
N LYS A 27 -7.53 -23.41 -40.21
CA LYS A 27 -8.55 -23.07 -41.22
C LYS A 27 -8.89 -21.57 -41.17
N ASP A 28 -9.11 -20.95 -42.34
CA ASP A 28 -9.46 -19.54 -42.49
C ASP A 28 -10.63 -19.09 -41.61
N ALA A 29 -11.65 -19.94 -41.47
CA ALA A 29 -12.80 -19.69 -40.60
C ALA A 29 -12.39 -19.47 -39.12
N ASN A 30 -11.34 -20.15 -38.64
CA ASN A 30 -10.82 -19.96 -37.29
C ASN A 30 -10.12 -18.61 -37.13
N ILE A 31 -9.40 -18.14 -38.16
CA ILE A 31 -8.71 -16.85 -38.12
C ILE A 31 -9.73 -15.71 -38.23
N LEU A 32 -10.63 -15.77 -39.22
CA LEU A 32 -11.65 -14.76 -39.47
C LEU A 32 -12.65 -14.62 -38.30
N SER A 33 -13.06 -15.73 -37.66
CA SER A 33 -13.95 -15.68 -36.50
C SER A 33 -13.32 -14.98 -35.28
N ARG A 34 -11.99 -15.03 -35.13
CA ARG A 34 -11.25 -14.33 -34.07
C ARG A 34 -11.01 -12.86 -34.42
N PHE A 35 -10.83 -12.56 -35.70
CA PHE A 35 -10.70 -11.19 -36.21
C PHE A 35 -11.95 -10.35 -35.87
N LYS A 36 -13.14 -10.96 -35.91
CA LYS A 36 -14.45 -10.34 -35.57
C LYS A 36 -14.73 -9.03 -36.33
N MET A 37 -14.29 -8.95 -37.58
CA MET A 37 -14.69 -7.92 -38.53
C MET A 37 -15.56 -8.58 -39.62
N LYS A 38 -16.55 -7.84 -40.13
CA LYS A 38 -17.45 -8.29 -41.20
C LYS A 38 -17.48 -7.23 -42.32
N PRO A 39 -17.83 -7.63 -43.56
CA PRO A 39 -18.20 -6.68 -44.61
C PRO A 39 -19.27 -5.68 -44.13
N CYS A 40 -19.27 -4.48 -44.70
CA CYS A 40 -20.13 -3.33 -44.38
C CYS A 40 -19.95 -2.72 -42.97
N GLN A 41 -18.94 -3.12 -42.20
CA GLN A 41 -18.62 -2.47 -40.92
C GLN A 41 -17.70 -1.27 -41.09
N ASP A 42 -17.90 -0.21 -40.29
CA ASP A 42 -17.02 0.97 -40.32
C ASP A 42 -15.58 0.62 -39.94
N ILE A 43 -14.65 1.18 -40.70
CA ILE A 43 -13.21 1.03 -40.48
C ILE A 43 -12.75 2.06 -39.46
N THR A 44 -12.16 1.58 -38.37
CA THR A 44 -11.44 2.43 -37.40
C THR A 44 -10.14 1.74 -37.02
N SER A 45 -9.07 2.51 -36.80
CA SER A 45 -7.76 1.95 -36.41
C SER A 45 -7.88 1.07 -35.15
N ALA A 46 -8.71 1.48 -34.18
CA ALA A 46 -8.97 0.71 -32.96
C ALA A 46 -9.72 -0.62 -33.17
N ARG A 47 -10.60 -0.72 -34.18
CA ARG A 47 -11.27 -2.01 -34.51
C ARG A 47 -10.30 -2.97 -35.18
N LEU A 48 -9.51 -2.47 -36.13
CA LEU A 48 -8.49 -3.23 -36.83
C LEU A 48 -7.43 -3.78 -35.86
N GLN A 49 -6.89 -2.92 -34.99
CA GLN A 49 -5.89 -3.32 -33.99
C GLN A 49 -6.42 -4.35 -32.98
N ARG A 50 -7.66 -4.19 -32.49
CA ARG A 50 -8.28 -5.21 -31.62
C ARG A 50 -8.54 -6.52 -32.35
N GLY A 51 -8.83 -6.45 -33.66
CA GLY A 51 -8.98 -7.62 -34.51
C GLY A 51 -7.68 -8.39 -34.64
N THR A 52 -6.59 -7.74 -35.02
CA THR A 52 -5.26 -8.38 -35.14
C THR A 52 -4.80 -8.95 -33.82
N GLU A 53 -4.99 -8.22 -32.72
CA GLU A 53 -4.57 -8.63 -31.39
C GLU A 53 -5.28 -9.91 -30.91
N ARG A 54 -6.57 -10.07 -31.23
CA ARG A 54 -7.31 -11.32 -30.91
C ARG A 54 -6.77 -12.52 -31.68
N VAL A 55 -6.41 -12.32 -32.95
CA VAL A 55 -5.81 -13.38 -33.78
C VAL A 55 -4.41 -13.71 -33.24
N ARG A 56 -3.58 -12.71 -32.93
CA ARG A 56 -2.25 -12.87 -32.32
C ARG A 56 -2.32 -13.67 -31.01
N LYS A 57 -3.18 -13.27 -30.06
CA LYS A 57 -3.38 -13.98 -28.79
C LYS A 57 -3.84 -15.43 -28.96
N PHE A 58 -4.68 -15.68 -29.96
CA PHE A 58 -5.13 -17.04 -30.28
C PHE A 58 -3.97 -17.93 -30.75
N LEU A 59 -3.09 -17.40 -31.60
CA LEU A 59 -1.89 -18.10 -32.07
C LEU A 59 -0.89 -18.30 -30.91
N ALA A 60 -0.64 -17.26 -30.11
CA ALA A 60 0.22 -17.30 -28.94
C ALA A 60 -0.21 -18.39 -27.91
N LYS A 61 -1.51 -18.51 -27.62
CA LYS A 61 -2.04 -19.54 -26.70
C LYS A 61 -1.76 -20.97 -27.17
N ARG A 62 -1.50 -21.17 -28.45
CA ARG A 62 -1.16 -22.48 -29.06
C ARG A 62 0.34 -22.69 -29.24
N GLY A 63 1.16 -21.84 -28.65
CA GLY A 63 2.62 -21.95 -28.67
C GLY A 63 3.31 -21.13 -29.75
N HIS A 64 2.58 -20.25 -30.45
CA HIS A 64 3.10 -19.41 -31.53
C HIS A 64 3.31 -17.97 -31.08
N LEU A 65 4.30 -17.77 -30.20
CA LEU A 65 4.58 -16.47 -29.57
C LEU A 65 5.20 -15.46 -30.56
N SER A 66 5.83 -15.94 -31.64
CA SER A 66 6.40 -15.15 -32.74
C SER A 66 5.40 -14.91 -33.89
N SER A 67 4.09 -15.12 -33.66
CA SER A 67 3.07 -14.93 -34.70
C SER A 67 2.90 -13.46 -35.10
N ARG A 68 2.74 -13.20 -36.39
CA ARG A 68 2.57 -11.84 -36.93
C ARG A 68 1.21 -11.72 -37.61
N VAL A 69 0.44 -10.73 -37.19
CA VAL A 69 -0.87 -10.43 -37.79
C VAL A 69 -0.87 -8.97 -38.21
N THR A 70 -0.80 -8.73 -39.52
CA THR A 70 -0.82 -7.38 -40.08
C THR A 70 -2.08 -7.15 -40.90
N ILE A 71 -2.41 -5.88 -41.07
CA ILE A 71 -3.51 -5.45 -41.92
C ILE A 71 -2.99 -4.43 -42.90
N ARG A 72 -3.28 -4.67 -44.18
CA ARG A 72 -3.13 -3.69 -45.25
C ARG A 72 -4.51 -3.23 -45.68
N ARG A 73 -4.69 -1.92 -45.81
CA ARG A 73 -5.89 -1.31 -46.40
C ARG A 73 -5.62 -1.18 -47.89
N GLY A 74 -6.53 -1.66 -48.73
CA GLY A 74 -6.45 -1.44 -50.17
C GLY A 74 -6.86 -0.02 -50.55
N GLU A 75 -7.02 0.21 -51.85
CA GLU A 75 -7.46 1.51 -52.37
C GLU A 75 -8.89 1.83 -51.93
N TYR A 76 -9.14 3.10 -51.64
CA TYR A 76 -10.46 3.59 -51.25
C TYR A 76 -11.35 3.74 -52.49
N ASP A 77 -12.49 3.03 -52.49
CA ASP A 77 -13.55 3.21 -53.48
C ASP A 77 -14.47 4.35 -53.02
N ALA A 78 -14.31 5.52 -53.64
CA ALA A 78 -15.09 6.72 -53.32
C ALA A 78 -16.59 6.58 -53.67
N ALA A 79 -16.96 5.79 -54.67
CA ALA A 79 -18.35 5.61 -55.08
C ALA A 79 -19.13 4.74 -54.08
N LYS A 80 -18.45 3.76 -53.47
CA LYS A 80 -19.06 2.85 -52.48
C LYS A 80 -18.76 3.24 -51.02
N ASN A 81 -17.96 4.29 -50.82
CA ASN A 81 -17.41 4.68 -49.52
C ASN A 81 -16.82 3.46 -48.76
N ALA A 82 -16.02 2.66 -49.45
CA ALA A 82 -15.56 1.37 -48.93
C ALA A 82 -14.08 1.11 -49.21
N VAL A 83 -13.43 0.35 -48.31
CA VAL A 83 -12.02 -0.05 -48.44
C VAL A 83 -11.92 -1.56 -48.23
N PRO A 84 -11.27 -2.32 -49.14
CA PRO A 84 -10.98 -3.72 -48.90
C PRO A 84 -9.85 -3.87 -47.88
N ILE A 85 -9.96 -4.89 -47.04
CA ILE A 85 -8.95 -5.20 -46.02
C ILE A 85 -8.24 -6.49 -46.43
N LEU A 86 -6.91 -6.42 -46.49
CA LEU A 86 -6.06 -7.60 -46.54
C LEU A 86 -5.53 -7.88 -45.12
N LEU A 87 -5.99 -8.98 -44.52
CA LEU A 87 -5.48 -9.50 -43.27
C LEU A 87 -4.40 -10.52 -43.61
N GLU A 88 -3.17 -10.29 -43.15
CA GLU A 88 -2.06 -11.24 -43.30
C GLU A 88 -1.78 -11.83 -41.93
N ALA A 89 -1.97 -13.13 -41.77
CA ALA A 89 -1.68 -13.85 -40.53
C ALA A 89 -0.62 -14.90 -40.81
N THR A 90 0.56 -14.75 -40.20
CA THR A 90 1.63 -15.74 -40.23
C THR A 90 1.74 -16.40 -38.86
N GLN A 91 1.86 -17.73 -38.87
CA GLN A 91 1.85 -18.51 -37.64
C GLN A 91 3.13 -18.30 -36.82
N GLY A 92 4.28 -18.15 -37.47
CA GLY A 92 5.57 -18.17 -36.79
C GLY A 92 5.89 -19.57 -36.22
N PRO A 93 7.15 -19.84 -35.89
CA PRO A 93 7.56 -21.13 -35.34
C PRO A 93 6.88 -21.40 -33.99
N ARG A 94 6.80 -22.68 -33.61
CA ARG A 94 6.35 -23.04 -32.26
C ARG A 94 7.51 -22.83 -31.28
N LEU A 95 7.27 -22.13 -30.18
CA LEU A 95 8.30 -21.85 -29.20
C LEU A 95 8.41 -22.97 -28.16
N GLU A 96 9.62 -23.48 -27.97
CA GLU A 96 10.01 -24.27 -26.81
C GLU A 96 11.09 -23.51 -26.03
N VAL A 97 10.87 -23.35 -24.73
CA VAL A 97 11.86 -22.74 -23.85
C VAL A 97 12.32 -23.79 -22.87
N SER A 98 13.62 -24.01 -22.82
CA SER A 98 14.24 -24.96 -21.91
C SER A 98 15.35 -24.28 -21.14
N VAL A 99 15.64 -24.81 -19.96
CA VAL A 99 16.80 -24.40 -19.16
C VAL A 99 17.66 -25.63 -18.93
N SER A 100 18.91 -25.53 -19.36
CA SER A 100 19.95 -26.53 -19.09
C SER A 100 20.82 -26.06 -17.93
N GLY A 101 21.30 -26.99 -17.10
CA GLY A 101 22.12 -26.68 -15.93
C GLY A 101 21.34 -26.29 -14.67
N ALA A 102 20.07 -25.90 -14.76
CA ALA A 102 19.19 -25.61 -13.62
C ALA A 102 17.77 -26.19 -13.78
N LYS A 103 17.20 -26.69 -12.69
CA LYS A 103 15.81 -27.18 -12.66
C LYS A 103 14.88 -26.08 -12.15
N PHE A 104 13.95 -25.66 -13.00
CA PHE A 104 12.87 -24.73 -12.66
C PHE A 104 11.53 -25.41 -12.95
N SER A 105 10.52 -25.14 -12.12
CA SER A 105 9.16 -25.62 -12.44
C SER A 105 8.59 -24.85 -13.65
N GLY A 106 7.69 -25.45 -14.42
CA GLY A 106 7.12 -24.80 -15.60
C GLY A 106 6.33 -23.51 -15.29
N SER A 107 5.80 -23.37 -14.08
CA SER A 107 5.14 -22.14 -13.62
C SER A 107 6.15 -21.06 -13.22
N GLU A 108 7.26 -21.45 -12.60
CA GLU A 108 8.37 -20.55 -12.25
C GLU A 108 9.06 -20.02 -13.50
N LEU A 109 9.32 -20.86 -14.50
CA LEU A 109 9.92 -20.44 -15.76
C LEU A 109 9.07 -19.38 -16.48
N LYS A 110 7.74 -19.57 -16.49
CA LYS A 110 6.79 -18.59 -17.06
C LYS A 110 6.76 -17.25 -16.31
N LYS A 111 7.14 -17.23 -15.04
CA LYS A 111 7.28 -16.00 -14.25
C LYS A 111 8.62 -15.31 -14.51
N LEU A 112 9.70 -16.08 -14.68
CA LEU A 112 11.05 -15.56 -14.87
C LEU A 112 11.29 -15.06 -16.31
N ILE A 113 10.59 -15.61 -17.31
CA ILE A 113 10.80 -15.25 -18.73
C ILE A 113 9.61 -14.43 -19.26
N PRO A 114 9.77 -13.10 -19.46
CA PRO A 114 8.68 -12.17 -19.80
C PRO A 114 7.94 -12.46 -21.12
N ILE A 115 8.55 -13.19 -22.06
CA ILE A 115 7.95 -13.52 -23.38
C ILE A 115 6.58 -14.21 -23.28
N TYR A 116 6.31 -14.93 -22.18
CA TYR A 116 5.02 -15.55 -21.94
C TYR A 116 3.92 -14.56 -21.52
N GLN A 117 4.30 -13.44 -20.91
CA GLN A 117 3.38 -12.39 -20.46
C GLN A 117 3.09 -11.41 -21.60
N GLU A 118 4.13 -10.99 -22.31
CA GLU A 118 4.05 -10.03 -23.43
C GLU A 118 3.55 -10.67 -24.74
N GLY A 119 3.67 -12.00 -24.85
CA GLY A 119 3.21 -12.74 -26.02
C GLY A 119 4.01 -12.41 -27.29
N ALA A 120 5.30 -12.11 -27.12
CA ALA A 120 6.24 -11.77 -28.17
C ALA A 120 7.63 -12.31 -27.80
N VAL A 121 8.44 -12.65 -28.81
CA VAL A 121 9.83 -13.06 -28.64
C VAL A 121 10.72 -11.93 -29.15
N ASP A 122 11.29 -11.16 -28.22
CA ASP A 122 12.15 -10.01 -28.48
C ASP A 122 13.48 -10.23 -27.75
N PRO A 123 14.64 -9.93 -28.37
CA PRO A 123 15.93 -9.98 -27.70
C PRO A 123 15.96 -9.30 -26.32
N ASP A 124 15.27 -8.18 -26.15
CA ASP A 124 15.23 -7.45 -24.88
C ASP A 124 14.53 -8.28 -23.78
N LEU A 125 13.43 -8.96 -24.13
CA LEU A 125 12.69 -9.83 -23.22
C LEU A 125 13.49 -11.11 -22.88
N LEU A 126 14.35 -11.57 -23.77
CA LEU A 126 15.23 -12.71 -23.53
C LEU A 126 16.42 -12.33 -22.62
N GLU A 127 16.99 -11.15 -22.81
CA GLU A 127 18.00 -10.59 -21.88
C GLU A 127 17.40 -10.34 -20.49
N GLU A 128 16.15 -9.88 -20.40
CA GLU A 128 15.44 -9.78 -19.13
C GLU A 128 15.21 -11.17 -18.50
N GLY A 129 14.80 -12.17 -19.29
CA GLY A 129 14.66 -13.55 -18.82
C GLY A 129 15.97 -14.13 -18.27
N LYS A 130 17.08 -13.93 -18.99
CA LYS A 130 18.44 -14.30 -18.57
C LYS A 130 18.81 -13.64 -17.24
N ARG A 131 18.51 -12.34 -17.09
CA ARG A 131 18.74 -11.60 -15.85
C ARG A 131 17.90 -12.14 -14.70
N ASN A 132 16.62 -12.40 -14.92
CA ASN A 132 15.71 -12.92 -13.89
C ASN A 132 16.13 -14.31 -13.39
N ILE A 133 16.56 -15.20 -14.29
CA ILE A 133 17.09 -16.53 -13.94
C ILE A 133 18.38 -16.40 -13.13
N ARG A 134 19.31 -15.53 -13.54
CA ARG A 134 20.54 -15.26 -12.79
C ARG A 134 20.24 -14.76 -11.38
N GLU A 135 19.45 -13.70 -11.26
CA GLU A 135 19.08 -13.10 -9.96
C GLU A 135 18.32 -14.09 -9.05
N ARG A 136 17.62 -15.06 -9.65
CA ARG A 136 16.95 -16.14 -8.91
C ARG A 136 17.92 -17.15 -8.31
N LEU A 137 19.02 -17.46 -9.00
CA LEU A 137 20.09 -18.35 -8.55
C LEU A 137 21.01 -17.66 -7.53
N GLU A 138 21.36 -16.40 -7.77
CA GLU A 138 22.10 -15.57 -6.82
C GLU A 138 21.40 -15.56 -5.45
N ARG A 139 20.06 -15.40 -5.43
CA ARG A 139 19.27 -15.48 -4.18
C ARG A 139 19.33 -16.82 -3.45
N GLN A 140 19.68 -17.91 -4.12
CA GLN A 140 19.87 -19.23 -3.51
C GLN A 140 21.29 -19.45 -2.98
N GLY A 141 22.20 -18.49 -3.16
CA GLY A 141 23.61 -18.57 -2.80
C GLY A 141 24.54 -18.92 -3.97
N TYR A 142 24.01 -19.08 -5.19
CA TYR A 142 24.78 -19.33 -6.41
C TYR A 142 25.16 -18.00 -7.06
N PHE A 143 26.08 -17.28 -6.44
CA PHE A 143 26.35 -15.87 -6.79
C PHE A 143 27.25 -15.70 -8.00
N ASP A 144 28.04 -16.71 -8.33
CA ASP A 144 28.83 -16.81 -9.56
C ASP A 144 28.01 -17.40 -10.71
N ALA A 145 26.69 -17.51 -10.55
CA ALA A 145 25.84 -18.05 -11.59
C ALA A 145 25.89 -17.19 -12.85
N ASP A 146 26.23 -17.81 -13.99
CA ASP A 146 26.05 -17.19 -15.29
C ASP A 146 24.96 -17.89 -16.09
N VAL A 147 24.27 -17.08 -16.89
CA VAL A 147 23.17 -17.51 -17.73
C VAL A 147 23.43 -16.94 -19.11
N SER A 148 23.54 -17.82 -20.09
CA SER A 148 23.52 -17.49 -21.51
C SER A 148 22.26 -18.07 -22.14
N TYR A 149 21.88 -17.59 -23.31
CA TYR A 149 20.83 -18.24 -24.10
C TYR A 149 21.28 -18.41 -25.54
N LYS A 150 20.75 -19.46 -26.18
CA LYS A 150 20.89 -19.69 -27.62
C LYS A 150 19.51 -19.88 -28.21
N ILE A 151 19.34 -19.37 -29.42
CA ILE A 151 18.12 -19.56 -30.22
C ILE A 151 18.47 -20.55 -31.33
N GLY A 152 17.71 -21.64 -31.43
CA GLY A 152 17.87 -22.66 -32.47
C GLY A 152 16.56 -22.87 -33.22
N MET A 153 16.65 -23.13 -34.52
CA MET A 153 15.50 -23.52 -35.34
C MET A 153 15.68 -24.98 -35.76
N HIS A 154 14.69 -25.82 -35.46
CA HIS A 154 14.70 -27.23 -35.84
C HIS A 154 13.37 -27.63 -36.48
N GLU A 155 13.44 -28.40 -37.57
CA GLU A 155 12.25 -29.03 -38.14
C GLU A 155 11.86 -30.25 -37.30
N VAL A 156 10.63 -30.25 -36.79
CA VAL A 156 10.11 -31.36 -36.00
C VAL A 156 9.06 -32.09 -36.82
N LYS A 157 9.30 -33.38 -37.09
CA LYS A 157 8.32 -34.30 -37.69
C LYS A 157 7.91 -35.32 -36.63
N THR A 158 6.81 -35.04 -35.93
CA THR A 158 6.17 -36.00 -35.00
C THR A 158 4.85 -36.51 -35.58
N SER A 159 4.34 -37.63 -35.07
CA SER A 159 3.04 -38.19 -35.47
C SER A 159 1.87 -37.22 -35.24
N ALA A 160 2.03 -36.22 -34.38
CA ALA A 160 1.03 -35.21 -34.05
C ALA A 160 1.23 -33.84 -34.75
N TRP A 161 2.44 -33.51 -35.22
CA TRP A 161 2.74 -32.21 -35.81
C TRP A 161 4.00 -32.22 -36.69
N GLN A 162 3.93 -31.51 -37.82
CA GLN A 162 5.07 -31.18 -38.70
C GLN A 162 5.21 -29.65 -38.81
N GLY A 163 6.41 -29.12 -38.51
CA GLY A 163 6.72 -27.71 -38.72
C GLY A 163 8.04 -27.26 -38.08
N THR A 164 8.33 -25.97 -38.19
CA THR A 164 9.54 -25.33 -37.64
C THR A 164 9.34 -24.96 -36.16
N GLN A 165 10.22 -25.45 -35.30
CA GLN A 165 10.24 -25.18 -33.87
C GLN A 165 11.41 -24.26 -33.54
N GLU A 166 11.12 -23.17 -32.83
CA GLU A 166 12.11 -22.23 -32.29
C GLU A 166 12.39 -22.65 -30.84
N ALA A 167 13.60 -23.14 -30.59
CA ALA A 167 14.07 -23.57 -29.29
C ALA A 167 14.93 -22.47 -28.67
N ILE A 168 14.48 -21.90 -27.55
CA ILE A 168 15.26 -20.98 -26.74
C ILE A 168 15.80 -21.77 -25.55
N THR A 169 17.10 -22.02 -25.57
CA THR A 169 17.78 -22.78 -24.51
C THR A 169 18.59 -21.82 -23.67
N TYR A 170 18.17 -21.62 -22.42
CA TYR A 170 18.99 -20.94 -21.43
C TYR A 170 19.98 -21.94 -20.82
N THR A 171 21.26 -21.67 -20.97
CA THR A 171 22.32 -22.47 -20.35
C THR A 171 22.76 -21.78 -19.07
N VAL A 172 22.59 -22.48 -17.96
CA VAL A 172 22.95 -22.00 -16.63
C VAL A 172 24.21 -22.70 -16.15
N GLU A 173 25.23 -21.91 -15.86
CA GLU A 173 26.40 -22.31 -15.08
C GLU A 173 26.15 -21.83 -13.66
N ARG A 174 25.83 -22.72 -12.71
CA ARG A 174 25.42 -22.29 -11.36
C ARG A 174 26.57 -21.70 -10.54
N GLY A 175 27.81 -22.12 -10.80
CA GLY A 175 28.93 -21.85 -9.91
C GLY A 175 28.75 -22.51 -8.54
N ASP A 176 29.69 -22.22 -7.64
CA ASP A 176 29.67 -22.73 -6.28
C ASP A 176 28.65 -21.96 -5.42
N LYS A 177 28.17 -22.64 -4.38
CA LYS A 177 27.22 -22.06 -3.45
C LYS A 177 27.98 -21.43 -2.30
N HIS A 178 27.86 -20.12 -2.16
CA HIS A 178 28.54 -19.38 -1.10
C HIS A 178 27.58 -18.62 -0.20
N LYS A 179 28.15 -18.04 0.86
CA LYS A 179 27.51 -17.13 1.80
C LYS A 179 28.46 -15.98 2.11
N LEU A 180 28.01 -14.74 1.91
CA LEU A 180 28.80 -13.57 2.27
C LEU A 180 28.72 -13.32 3.79
N VAL A 181 29.82 -13.56 4.48
CA VAL A 181 29.89 -13.46 5.96
C VAL A 181 30.40 -12.12 6.46
N GLY A 182 31.10 -11.34 5.64
CA GLY A 182 31.62 -10.04 6.05
C GLY A 182 32.09 -9.18 4.89
N ILE A 183 32.11 -7.86 5.12
CA ILE A 183 32.65 -6.87 4.21
C ILE A 183 33.55 -5.91 5.00
N GLU A 184 34.75 -5.69 4.48
CA GLU A 184 35.74 -4.75 5.01
C GLU A 184 36.12 -3.71 3.96
N ILE A 185 36.41 -2.48 4.42
CA ILE A 185 36.93 -1.41 3.58
C ILE A 185 38.12 -0.82 4.31
N THR A 186 39.27 -0.77 3.65
CA THR A 186 40.54 -0.28 4.19
C THR A 186 41.14 0.80 3.30
N GLY A 187 42.03 1.61 3.85
CA GLY A 187 42.74 2.67 3.11
C GLY A 187 41.98 3.99 2.94
N ASN A 188 40.69 4.04 3.28
CA ASN A 188 39.90 5.27 3.31
C ASN A 188 40.29 6.19 4.48
N LYS A 189 40.56 7.46 4.20
CA LYS A 189 40.87 8.55 5.14
C LYS A 189 39.93 9.74 4.97
N TYR A 190 39.47 10.00 3.74
CA TYR A 190 38.56 11.11 3.43
C TYR A 190 37.11 10.79 3.76
N PHE A 191 36.62 9.60 3.40
CA PHE A 191 35.27 9.14 3.75
C PHE A 191 35.28 8.17 4.91
N ASP A 192 34.31 8.30 5.81
CA ASP A 192 34.06 7.32 6.87
C ASP A 192 33.66 5.96 6.29
N THR A 193 34.19 4.87 6.86
CA THR A 193 33.90 3.50 6.42
C THR A 193 32.41 3.18 6.43
N GLU A 194 31.66 3.65 7.44
CA GLU A 194 30.20 3.43 7.52
C GLU A 194 29.43 4.16 6.41
N LEU A 195 29.93 5.30 5.93
CA LEU A 195 29.34 6.01 4.80
C LEU A 195 29.48 5.17 3.52
N LEU A 196 30.68 4.64 3.27
CA LEU A 196 30.96 3.79 2.11
C LEU A 196 30.17 2.48 2.17
N LYS A 197 30.17 1.79 3.32
CA LYS A 197 29.37 0.57 3.53
C LYS A 197 27.88 0.78 3.29
N SER A 198 27.34 1.95 3.65
CA SER A 198 25.91 2.25 3.44
C SER A 198 25.51 2.43 1.97
N ARG A 199 26.47 2.58 1.06
CA ARG A 199 26.26 2.77 -0.38
C ARG A 199 26.50 1.50 -1.21
N LEU A 200 27.02 0.43 -0.59
CA LEU A 200 27.24 -0.85 -1.25
C LEU A 200 25.90 -1.49 -1.62
N GLN A 201 25.85 -2.09 -2.81
CA GLN A 201 24.76 -2.95 -3.24
C GLN A 201 24.88 -4.35 -2.64
N ILE A 202 26.12 -4.80 -2.39
CA ILE A 202 26.37 -6.05 -1.67
C ILE A 202 26.05 -5.89 -0.18
N PHE A 203 25.55 -6.96 0.44
CA PHE A 203 25.33 -7.00 1.88
C PHE A 203 25.51 -8.40 2.45
N GLN A 204 26.08 -8.46 3.65
CA GLN A 204 26.29 -9.70 4.39
C GLN A 204 24.98 -10.42 4.73
N GLY A 205 25.01 -11.75 4.81
CA GLY A 205 23.86 -12.56 5.20
C GLY A 205 23.44 -12.35 6.67
N ALA A 206 22.14 -12.36 6.93
CA ALA A 206 21.54 -12.35 8.27
C ALA A 206 20.31 -13.27 8.33
N PHE A 207 20.02 -13.86 9.49
CA PHE A 207 18.84 -14.72 9.74
C PHE A 207 18.64 -15.82 8.68
N GLY A 208 19.67 -16.60 8.39
CA GLY A 208 19.59 -17.71 7.42
C GLY A 208 19.68 -17.31 5.94
N SER A 209 19.76 -16.02 5.61
CA SER A 209 20.06 -15.54 4.25
C SER A 209 21.55 -15.71 3.90
N PRO A 210 21.89 -16.11 2.66
CA PRO A 210 23.28 -16.19 2.20
C PRO A 210 23.93 -14.81 1.97
N GLY A 211 23.17 -13.71 2.08
CA GLY A 211 23.60 -12.36 1.71
C GLY A 211 23.26 -12.04 0.25
N ARG A 212 23.73 -10.90 -0.25
CA ARG A 212 23.65 -10.55 -1.69
C ARG A 212 25.03 -10.14 -2.16
N PHE A 213 25.59 -10.88 -3.11
CA PHE A 213 26.80 -10.51 -3.83
C PHE A 213 26.83 -11.17 -5.21
N SER A 214 27.75 -10.76 -6.06
CA SER A 214 28.23 -11.49 -7.25
C SER A 214 29.47 -10.75 -7.75
N ARG A 215 30.34 -11.38 -8.55
CA ARG A 215 31.55 -10.69 -9.07
C ARG A 215 31.21 -9.33 -9.69
N ARG A 216 30.18 -9.30 -10.53
CA ARG A 216 29.67 -8.06 -11.14
C ARG A 216 29.22 -7.02 -10.11
N LEU A 217 28.54 -7.42 -9.04
CA LEU A 217 28.10 -6.49 -7.99
C LEU A 217 29.28 -5.94 -7.19
N VAL A 218 30.29 -6.78 -6.91
CA VAL A 218 31.53 -6.36 -6.25
C VAL A 218 32.29 -5.35 -7.11
N ASP A 219 32.43 -5.61 -8.41
CA ASP A 219 33.06 -4.69 -9.36
C ASP A 219 32.27 -3.38 -9.48
N THR A 220 30.93 -3.46 -9.51
CA THR A 220 30.05 -2.29 -9.56
C THR A 220 30.20 -1.44 -8.29
N ASP A 221 30.29 -2.06 -7.12
CA ASP A 221 30.47 -1.37 -5.85
C ASP A 221 31.87 -0.74 -5.73
N ALA A 222 32.92 -1.43 -6.18
CA ALA A 222 34.27 -0.87 -6.28
C ALA A 222 34.29 0.36 -7.20
N GLN A 223 33.69 0.25 -8.40
CA GLN A 223 33.60 1.35 -9.36
C GLN A 223 32.76 2.52 -8.82
N SER A 224 31.68 2.23 -8.11
CA SER A 224 30.82 3.25 -7.47
C SER A 224 31.59 4.02 -6.38
N MET A 225 32.35 3.32 -5.53
CA MET A 225 33.22 3.95 -4.56
C MET A 225 34.33 4.78 -5.24
N GLN A 226 34.97 4.25 -6.28
CA GLN A 226 35.97 4.99 -7.04
C GLN A 226 35.38 6.27 -7.66
N THR A 227 34.20 6.18 -8.27
CA THR A 227 33.47 7.32 -8.86
C THR A 227 33.14 8.36 -7.78
N LEU A 228 32.80 7.93 -6.56
CA LEU A 228 32.56 8.83 -5.43
C LEU A 228 33.82 9.63 -5.04
N TYR A 229 34.98 8.98 -5.00
CA TYR A 229 36.26 9.65 -4.76
C TYR A 229 36.61 10.63 -5.89
N GLN A 230 36.48 10.20 -7.15
CA GLN A 230 36.71 11.05 -8.32
C GLN A 230 35.78 12.26 -8.34
N ALA A 231 34.51 12.10 -7.95
CA ALA A 231 33.55 13.19 -7.79
C ALA A 231 33.92 14.19 -6.67
N ASN A 232 34.90 13.87 -5.82
CA ASN A 232 35.38 14.70 -4.71
C ASN A 232 36.85 15.12 -4.90
N GLY A 233 37.36 15.18 -6.13
CA GLY A 233 38.71 15.66 -6.42
C GLY A 233 39.78 14.59 -6.52
N PHE A 234 39.50 13.34 -6.16
CA PHE A 234 40.50 12.29 -6.14
C PHE A 234 40.55 11.56 -7.49
N LEU A 235 41.09 12.22 -8.51
CA LEU A 235 41.07 11.73 -9.90
C LEU A 235 41.82 10.40 -10.09
N ASP A 236 42.92 10.23 -9.36
CA ASP A 236 43.75 9.02 -9.38
C ASP A 236 43.27 7.94 -8.41
N ALA A 237 42.10 8.11 -7.78
CA ALA A 237 41.57 7.13 -6.84
C ALA A 237 41.37 5.78 -7.50
N LYS A 238 41.78 4.72 -6.80
CA LYS A 238 41.57 3.32 -7.20
C LYS A 238 40.97 2.55 -6.05
N VAL A 239 39.98 1.72 -6.34
CA VAL A 239 39.36 0.82 -5.37
C VAL A 239 39.49 -0.59 -5.90
N ALA A 240 40.30 -1.40 -5.23
CA ALA A 240 40.52 -2.80 -5.60
C ALA A 240 39.70 -3.71 -4.67
N PRO A 241 38.74 -4.49 -5.18
CA PRO A 241 38.12 -5.55 -4.40
C PRO A 241 39.04 -6.76 -4.30
N ASP A 242 39.11 -7.34 -3.11
CA ASP A 242 39.73 -8.63 -2.82
C ASP A 242 38.66 -9.56 -2.23
N VAL A 243 38.58 -10.78 -2.77
CA VAL A 243 37.53 -11.75 -2.43
C VAL A 243 38.20 -12.98 -1.87
N GLU A 244 38.08 -13.17 -0.56
CA GLU A 244 38.62 -14.33 0.16
C GLU A 244 37.55 -15.41 0.27
N ASP A 245 37.76 -16.52 -0.45
CA ASP A 245 36.91 -17.70 -0.37
C ASP A 245 37.34 -18.63 0.76
N ASN A 246 36.37 -19.40 1.26
CA ASN A 246 36.51 -20.26 2.42
C ASN A 246 37.08 -19.54 3.65
N TYR A 247 36.55 -18.35 3.93
CA TYR A 247 37.02 -17.43 4.95
C TYR A 247 37.17 -18.13 6.31
N LYS A 248 38.36 -17.99 6.92
CA LYS A 248 38.74 -18.67 8.18
C LYS A 248 38.60 -20.21 8.12
N GLY A 249 38.80 -20.79 6.93
CA GLY A 249 38.77 -22.24 6.70
C GLY A 249 37.37 -22.86 6.67
N LYS A 250 36.30 -22.05 6.56
CA LYS A 250 34.92 -22.54 6.46
C LYS A 250 34.47 -22.61 5.02
N GLU A 251 34.20 -23.81 4.53
CA GLU A 251 33.81 -24.04 3.14
C GLU A 251 32.55 -23.24 2.76
N GLY A 252 32.63 -22.47 1.66
CA GLY A 252 31.55 -21.64 1.14
C GLY A 252 31.30 -20.31 1.85
N ASP A 253 32.01 -19.99 2.93
CA ASP A 253 31.98 -18.65 3.53
C ASP A 253 32.90 -17.70 2.75
N LEU A 254 32.35 -16.59 2.24
CA LEU A 254 33.10 -15.56 1.52
C LEU A 254 33.25 -14.28 2.34
N PHE A 255 34.41 -13.66 2.23
CA PHE A 255 34.72 -12.36 2.80
C PHE A 255 35.24 -11.42 1.73
N ILE A 256 34.75 -10.18 1.70
CA ILE A 256 35.13 -9.20 0.68
C ILE A 256 35.80 -8.02 1.35
N ALA A 257 37.03 -7.70 0.92
CA ALA A 257 37.79 -6.55 1.38
C ALA A 257 37.99 -5.56 0.22
N PHE A 258 37.60 -4.30 0.40
CA PHE A 258 37.90 -3.25 -0.56
C PHE A 258 39.10 -2.42 -0.10
N ALA A 259 40.19 -2.50 -0.84
CA ALA A 259 41.37 -1.67 -0.62
C ALA A 259 41.25 -0.35 -1.41
N VAL A 260 41.11 0.76 -0.68
CA VAL A 260 40.99 2.10 -1.26
C VAL A 260 42.35 2.78 -1.30
N GLN A 261 42.78 3.19 -2.49
CA GLN A 261 43.89 4.12 -2.71
C GLN A 261 43.30 5.46 -3.14
N GLU A 262 43.21 6.42 -2.22
CA GLU A 262 42.54 7.70 -2.50
C GLU A 262 43.31 8.57 -3.51
N GLY A 263 44.64 8.54 -3.50
CA GLY A 263 45.44 9.46 -4.32
C GLY A 263 45.42 10.90 -3.78
N ARG A 264 45.96 11.85 -4.57
CA ARG A 264 45.97 13.28 -4.20
C ARG A 264 44.65 13.93 -4.61
N GLN A 265 44.17 14.86 -3.77
CA GLN A 265 42.98 15.63 -4.10
C GLN A 265 43.34 16.77 -5.05
N THR A 266 42.69 16.80 -6.21
CA THR A 266 42.76 17.87 -7.20
C THR A 266 41.72 18.95 -6.87
N ARG A 267 42.11 20.22 -6.94
CA ARG A 267 41.25 21.37 -6.65
C ARG A 267 41.19 22.33 -7.83
N VAL A 268 40.09 23.06 -7.95
CA VAL A 268 39.94 24.11 -8.96
C VAL A 268 40.82 25.30 -8.58
N ALA A 269 41.76 25.69 -9.44
CA ALA A 269 42.65 26.84 -9.25
C ALA A 269 41.93 28.14 -9.60
N SER A 270 41.30 28.16 -10.77
CA SER A 270 40.52 29.27 -11.32
C SER A 270 39.50 28.73 -12.32
N LEU A 271 38.44 29.50 -12.54
CA LEU A 271 37.40 29.25 -13.54
C LEU A 271 37.30 30.50 -14.42
N ALA A 272 37.29 30.30 -15.73
CA ALA A 272 37.01 31.34 -16.72
C ALA A 272 35.95 30.85 -17.71
N ILE A 273 35.11 31.75 -18.21
CA ILE A 273 34.07 31.42 -19.20
C ILE A 273 34.29 32.27 -20.45
N GLU A 274 34.39 31.62 -21.60
CA GLU A 274 34.61 32.22 -22.91
C GLU A 274 33.40 32.04 -23.82
N GLY A 275 33.26 32.95 -24.79
CA GLY A 275 32.19 32.90 -25.80
C GLY A 275 30.85 33.51 -25.38
N ILE A 276 30.80 34.14 -24.20
CA ILE A 276 29.63 34.83 -23.67
C ILE A 276 29.40 36.15 -24.41
N ARG A 277 28.22 36.31 -25.02
CA ARG A 277 27.76 37.56 -25.65
C ARG A 277 26.36 37.96 -25.20
N ALA A 278 25.50 36.99 -24.89
CA ALA A 278 24.12 37.22 -24.47
C ALA A 278 23.96 37.56 -22.98
N PHE A 279 24.88 37.10 -22.13
CA PHE A 279 24.84 37.27 -20.67
C PHE A 279 26.08 37.99 -20.15
N LYS A 280 26.05 38.41 -18.88
CA LYS A 280 27.26 38.82 -18.16
C LYS A 280 27.92 37.61 -17.51
N GLU A 281 29.23 37.62 -17.38
CA GLU A 281 29.97 36.51 -16.78
C GLU A 281 29.52 36.25 -15.33
N GLU A 282 29.18 37.30 -14.56
CA GLU A 282 28.71 37.14 -13.19
C GLU A 282 27.36 36.38 -13.08
N GLU A 283 26.50 36.49 -14.09
CA GLU A 283 25.21 35.78 -14.13
C GLU A 283 25.41 34.28 -14.35
N LEU A 284 26.36 33.91 -15.22
CA LEU A 284 26.73 32.52 -15.46
C LEU A 284 27.48 31.91 -14.26
N LEU A 285 28.36 32.69 -13.63
CA LEU A 285 29.04 32.27 -12.39
C LEU A 285 28.03 32.06 -11.24
N GLY A 286 26.92 32.79 -11.21
CA GLY A 286 25.86 32.62 -10.21
C GLY A 286 25.10 31.28 -10.27
N VAL A 287 25.05 30.62 -11.44
CA VAL A 287 24.42 29.30 -11.64
C VAL A 287 25.45 28.16 -11.74
N THR A 288 26.73 28.51 -11.76
CA THR A 288 27.84 27.58 -11.79
C THR A 288 28.16 27.13 -10.37
N GLY A 289 28.13 25.82 -10.11
CA GLY A 289 28.56 25.24 -8.85
C GLY A 289 30.08 25.30 -8.67
N SER A 290 30.85 25.40 -9.77
CA SER A 290 32.30 25.42 -9.68
C SER A 290 32.93 26.72 -9.18
N THR A 291 33.69 26.61 -8.09
CA THR A 291 34.38 27.73 -7.44
C THR A 291 35.87 27.47 -7.19
N PRO A 292 36.74 28.50 -7.23
CA PRO A 292 38.14 28.34 -6.87
C PRO A 292 38.33 27.75 -5.45
N GLY A 293 39.24 26.79 -5.32
CA GLY A 293 39.60 26.12 -4.07
C GLY A 293 38.78 24.87 -3.74
N GLN A 294 37.64 24.64 -4.41
CA GLN A 294 36.84 23.43 -4.22
C GLN A 294 37.50 22.19 -4.88
N PRO A 295 37.11 20.96 -4.52
CA PRO A 295 37.55 19.76 -5.23
C PRO A 295 37.07 19.72 -6.68
N TYR A 296 37.96 19.40 -7.62
CA TYR A 296 37.62 19.26 -9.04
C TYR A 296 36.83 17.97 -9.30
N SER A 297 35.81 17.99 -10.17
CA SER A 297 35.20 16.75 -10.68
C SER A 297 34.55 16.96 -12.03
N ASP A 298 34.64 15.95 -12.91
CA ASP A 298 33.94 15.95 -14.20
C ASP A 298 32.42 16.00 -14.03
N PHE A 299 31.91 15.43 -12.92
CA PHE A 299 30.51 15.53 -12.55
C PHE A 299 30.11 16.99 -12.27
N GLY A 300 30.93 17.74 -11.54
CA GLY A 300 30.73 19.18 -11.31
C GLY A 300 30.68 19.96 -12.63
N VAL A 301 31.64 19.71 -13.52
CA VAL A 301 31.68 20.34 -14.86
C VAL A 301 30.43 20.01 -15.69
N THR A 302 29.93 18.78 -15.60
CA THR A 302 28.70 18.36 -16.29
C THR A 302 27.47 19.04 -15.70
N ALA A 303 27.39 19.17 -14.37
CA ALA A 303 26.31 19.90 -13.72
C ALA A 303 26.33 21.39 -14.08
N ASP A 304 27.52 21.99 -14.16
CA ASP A 304 27.70 23.38 -14.56
C ASP A 304 27.30 23.60 -16.02
N ARG A 305 27.70 22.69 -16.92
CA ARG A 305 27.21 22.64 -18.30
C ARG A 305 25.68 22.67 -18.34
N ASP A 306 25.04 21.77 -17.62
CA ASP A 306 23.59 21.61 -17.68
C ASP A 306 22.88 22.85 -17.11
N ASN A 307 23.40 23.45 -16.03
CA ASN A 307 22.88 24.71 -15.46
C ASN A 307 23.03 25.90 -16.43
N ILE A 308 24.20 26.04 -17.06
CA ILE A 308 24.46 27.11 -18.03
C ILE A 308 23.58 26.92 -19.27
N LEU A 309 23.56 25.72 -19.86
CA LEU A 309 22.73 25.44 -21.04
C LEU A 309 21.23 25.62 -20.73
N ALA A 310 20.77 25.23 -19.55
CA ALA A 310 19.40 25.48 -19.12
C ALA A 310 19.06 26.97 -19.08
N LEU A 311 19.98 27.84 -18.64
CA LEU A 311 19.79 29.29 -18.68
C LEU A 311 19.69 29.81 -20.13
N TYR A 312 20.59 29.37 -21.02
CA TYR A 312 20.55 29.72 -22.45
C TYR A 312 19.25 29.25 -23.13
N PHE A 313 18.84 28.00 -22.91
CA PHE A 313 17.59 27.45 -23.43
C PHE A 313 16.38 28.21 -22.87
N ASN A 314 16.45 28.69 -21.63
CA ASN A 314 15.39 29.49 -21.01
C ASN A 314 15.39 30.98 -21.45
N GLU A 315 16.41 31.46 -22.14
CA GLU A 315 16.41 32.78 -22.80
C GLU A 315 16.29 32.69 -24.33
N GLY A 316 15.94 31.51 -24.85
CA GLY A 316 15.62 31.33 -26.26
C GLY A 316 16.80 30.98 -27.16
N PHE A 317 17.86 30.39 -26.63
CA PHE A 317 19.02 29.91 -27.41
C PHE A 317 19.03 28.37 -27.51
N PRO A 318 18.08 27.73 -28.22
CA PRO A 318 17.94 26.26 -28.25
C PRO A 318 19.13 25.53 -28.89
N GLU A 319 19.98 26.24 -29.62
CA GLU A 319 21.18 25.71 -30.28
C GLU A 319 22.47 25.94 -29.47
N ALA A 320 22.37 26.45 -28.23
CA ALA A 320 23.53 26.70 -27.40
C ALA A 320 24.30 25.40 -27.13
N THR A 321 25.63 25.44 -27.28
CA THR A 321 26.53 24.33 -26.98
C THR A 321 27.62 24.75 -25.99
N PHE A 322 28.16 23.77 -25.28
CA PHE A 322 29.15 23.96 -24.23
C PHE A 322 30.26 22.92 -24.37
N SER A 323 31.50 23.36 -24.27
CA SER A 323 32.68 22.51 -24.07
C SER A 323 33.52 23.04 -22.91
N ALA A 324 34.32 22.17 -22.29
CA ALA A 324 35.19 22.55 -21.18
C ALA A 324 36.62 22.04 -21.41
N THR A 325 37.59 22.82 -20.95
CA THR A 325 39.01 22.45 -20.91
C THR A 325 39.51 22.54 -19.48
N ALA A 326 40.23 21.50 -19.04
CA ALA A 326 40.78 21.37 -17.70
C ALA A 326 42.31 21.19 -17.78
N GLU A 327 43.06 22.24 -17.45
CA GLU A 327 44.52 22.23 -17.52
C GLU A 327 45.14 22.08 -16.12
N ARG A 328 46.05 21.11 -15.93
CA ARG A 328 46.79 20.97 -14.67
C ARG A 328 47.82 22.09 -14.53
N VAL A 329 47.73 22.83 -13.44
CA VAL A 329 48.69 23.88 -13.07
C VAL A 329 49.80 23.25 -12.25
N SER A 330 51.01 23.13 -12.83
CA SER A 330 52.17 22.64 -12.09
C SER A 330 52.56 23.63 -10.96
N PRO A 331 53.01 23.15 -9.79
CA PRO A 331 53.26 23.98 -8.61
C PRO A 331 54.34 25.08 -8.77
N SER A 332 55.08 25.11 -9.88
CA SER A 332 56.13 26.09 -10.16
C SER A 332 55.63 27.47 -10.61
N SER A 333 54.36 27.65 -10.97
CA SER A 333 53.85 28.91 -11.54
C SER A 333 53.05 29.78 -10.56
N ALA A 334 52.65 29.26 -9.41
CA ALA A 334 51.76 29.96 -8.47
C ALA A 334 52.49 31.01 -7.59
N ALA A 335 53.82 31.06 -7.61
CA ALA A 335 54.60 31.96 -6.77
C ALA A 335 54.81 33.37 -7.36
N ASN A 336 54.54 33.61 -8.65
CA ASN A 336 54.88 34.87 -9.33
C ASN A 336 53.69 35.79 -9.65
N ALA A 337 52.46 35.47 -9.24
CA ALA A 337 51.27 36.27 -9.59
C ALA A 337 50.84 37.28 -8.50
N THR A 338 51.67 37.55 -7.48
CA THR A 338 51.28 38.41 -6.33
C THR A 338 52.10 39.70 -6.20
N GLN A 339 52.42 40.37 -7.31
CA GLN A 339 52.92 41.76 -7.29
C GLN A 339 52.33 42.54 -8.48
N GLN A 340 52.00 43.82 -8.25
CA GLN A 340 51.31 44.79 -9.13
C GLN A 340 49.77 44.67 -9.08
N GLU A 341 48.96 45.62 -8.62
CA GLU A 341 49.10 47.07 -8.40
C GLU A 341 48.10 47.55 -7.33
N THR A 342 48.48 48.55 -6.53
CA THR A 342 47.57 49.52 -5.89
C THR A 342 48.06 50.91 -6.26
N PRO A 343 47.16 51.88 -6.49
CA PRO A 343 47.17 53.12 -5.69
C PRO A 343 45.73 53.74 -5.51
N PRO A 344 45.53 54.92 -4.90
CA PRO A 344 45.51 55.13 -3.44
C PRO A 344 44.33 56.00 -2.90
N SER A 345 44.13 55.97 -1.57
CA SER A 345 43.59 57.04 -0.68
C SER A 345 42.09 57.43 -0.80
N SER A 346 41.34 57.87 0.22
CA SER A 346 41.65 58.51 1.51
C SER A 346 40.45 58.46 2.50
N HIS A 347 40.78 58.42 3.82
CA HIS A 347 40.19 59.08 5.01
C HIS A 347 38.67 59.36 5.13
N ASN A 348 37.94 59.26 6.27
CA ASN A 348 38.12 59.16 7.74
C ASN A 348 36.79 58.52 8.25
N GLY A 349 36.59 57.88 9.41
CA GLY A 349 37.23 57.88 10.72
C GLY A 349 36.09 57.94 11.77
N SER A 350 35.93 56.90 12.60
CA SER A 350 35.54 56.94 14.04
C SER A 350 35.03 55.58 14.54
N SER A 351 35.66 55.10 15.62
CA SER A 351 35.49 53.77 16.27
C SER A 351 34.56 53.83 17.52
N PRO A 352 34.55 52.86 18.48
CA PRO A 352 33.50 51.85 18.75
C PRO A 352 33.00 51.92 20.24
N PRO A 353 32.39 50.92 20.95
CA PRO A 353 32.90 49.55 21.25
C PRO A 353 31.84 48.42 21.18
N ALA A 354 32.15 47.19 20.73
CA ALA A 354 32.74 46.05 21.44
C ALA A 354 31.86 45.33 22.50
N GLN A 355 31.74 44.00 22.33
CA GLN A 355 31.77 42.89 23.32
C GLN A 355 30.58 41.92 23.22
N LYS A 356 30.71 40.59 23.33
CA LYS A 356 31.82 39.62 23.22
C LYS A 356 31.19 38.21 23.28
N LYS A 357 31.96 37.20 22.84
CA LYS A 357 31.89 35.75 23.08
C LYS A 357 30.90 34.93 22.25
N GLU A 358 31.37 34.15 21.27
CA GLU A 358 32.12 32.87 21.40
C GLU A 358 31.24 31.73 21.95
N GLU A 359 30.90 30.77 21.09
CA GLU A 359 31.29 29.38 21.30
C GLU A 359 31.14 28.53 20.02
N GLN A 360 32.28 27.96 19.62
CA GLN A 360 32.47 26.63 19.01
C GLN A 360 32.07 26.41 17.54
N LYS A 361 33.01 26.74 16.64
CA LYS A 361 33.21 26.06 15.36
C LYS A 361 34.48 25.20 15.47
N LYS A 362 34.30 23.95 15.92
CA LYS A 362 35.31 22.89 15.83
C LYS A 362 34.97 22.10 14.57
N GLU A 363 35.75 22.28 13.49
CA GLU A 363 36.15 21.19 12.59
C GLU A 363 37.06 21.69 11.45
N ALA A 364 37.99 20.78 11.11
CA ALA A 364 38.92 20.78 9.98
C ALA A 364 40.15 21.71 10.05
N LYS A 365 41.20 21.22 10.73
CA LYS A 365 42.58 21.54 10.37
C LYS A 365 43.45 20.28 10.49
N LEU A 366 43.77 19.67 9.34
CA LEU A 366 44.91 18.78 9.10
C LEU A 366 45.48 19.13 7.70
N PRO A 367 46.79 18.99 7.47
CA PRO A 367 47.52 19.81 6.49
C PRO A 367 47.28 19.37 5.05
N ALA A 368 47.11 20.36 4.17
CA ALA A 368 47.13 20.18 2.72
C ALA A 368 48.51 19.71 2.27
N GLU A 369 48.67 18.40 2.13
CA GLU A 369 49.77 17.79 1.39
C GLU A 369 49.50 18.03 -0.12
N GLN A 370 50.01 19.16 -0.62
CA GLN A 370 50.09 19.60 -2.03
C GLN A 370 48.98 19.05 -2.95
N ALA A 371 47.80 19.67 -2.88
CA ALA A 371 46.72 19.45 -3.84
C ALA A 371 47.17 19.88 -5.25
N GLU A 372 46.96 19.02 -6.26
CA GLU A 372 47.13 19.41 -7.65
C GLU A 372 46.02 20.42 -8.01
N ALA A 373 46.37 21.47 -8.74
CA ALA A 373 45.44 22.53 -9.07
C ALA A 373 45.08 22.48 -10.56
N VAL A 374 43.80 22.64 -10.91
CA VAL A 374 43.32 22.63 -12.30
C VAL A 374 42.70 23.98 -12.65
N ARG A 375 43.12 24.57 -13.76
CA ARG A 375 42.46 25.72 -14.37
C ARG A 375 41.34 25.23 -15.28
N LEU A 376 40.11 25.70 -15.02
CA LEU A 376 38.94 25.39 -15.83
C LEU A 376 38.63 26.54 -16.77
N VAL A 377 38.41 26.22 -18.05
CA VAL A 377 37.91 27.14 -19.06
C VAL A 377 36.66 26.53 -19.69
N TYR A 378 35.54 27.24 -19.62
CA TYR A 378 34.28 26.84 -20.26
C TYR A 378 34.10 27.64 -21.54
N HIS A 379 33.89 26.96 -22.67
CA HIS A 379 33.66 27.59 -23.97
C HIS A 379 32.19 27.42 -24.37
N ILE A 380 31.51 28.54 -24.58
CA ILE A 380 30.08 28.57 -24.92
C ILE A 380 29.91 29.04 -26.37
N GLN A 381 29.12 28.31 -27.16
CA GLN A 381 28.63 28.77 -28.45
C GLN A 381 27.13 28.96 -28.36
N GLU A 382 26.66 30.20 -28.34
CA GLU A 382 25.27 30.53 -27.98
C GLU A 382 24.24 30.16 -29.06
N GLY A 383 24.63 30.20 -30.34
CA GLY A 383 23.67 30.11 -31.46
C GLY A 383 22.75 31.33 -31.57
N PRO A 384 21.78 31.33 -32.50
CA PRO A 384 20.81 32.42 -32.65
C PRO A 384 19.70 32.37 -31.59
N GLN A 385 19.26 33.54 -31.12
CA GLN A 385 18.08 33.63 -30.25
C GLN A 385 16.80 33.40 -31.07
N THR A 386 16.10 32.30 -30.79
CA THR A 386 14.83 31.92 -31.41
C THR A 386 13.67 32.62 -30.72
N ARG A 387 12.74 33.17 -31.52
CA ARG A 387 11.52 33.85 -31.04
C ARG A 387 10.27 33.16 -31.57
N VAL A 388 9.18 33.33 -30.83
CA VAL A 388 7.89 32.71 -31.15
C VAL A 388 7.11 33.60 -32.11
N ARG A 389 6.90 33.14 -33.34
CA ARG A 389 6.10 33.86 -34.33
C ARG A 389 4.60 33.65 -34.11
N THR A 390 4.19 32.39 -34.08
CA THR A 390 2.80 31.97 -33.82
C THR A 390 2.75 30.69 -33.01
N VAL A 391 1.62 30.44 -32.34
CA VAL A 391 1.36 29.18 -31.63
C VAL A 391 0.20 28.46 -32.30
N LEU A 392 0.49 27.33 -32.93
CA LEU A 392 -0.47 26.48 -33.63
C LEU A 392 -0.90 25.34 -32.73
N ILE A 393 -2.19 25.24 -32.42
CA ILE A 393 -2.73 24.16 -31.57
C ILE A 393 -3.45 23.16 -32.47
N SER A 394 -3.15 21.86 -32.33
CA SER A 394 -3.83 20.81 -33.09
C SER A 394 -3.95 19.49 -32.33
N GLY A 395 -4.72 18.55 -32.87
CA GLY A 395 -4.93 17.20 -32.29
C GLY A 395 -6.04 17.11 -31.23
N TYR A 396 -6.76 18.19 -30.98
CA TYR A 396 -8.00 18.19 -30.20
C TYR A 396 -9.21 17.88 -31.09
N ALA A 397 -10.19 17.16 -30.53
CA ALA A 397 -11.43 16.79 -31.23
C ALA A 397 -12.66 17.25 -30.45
N HIS A 398 -12.64 17.10 -29.12
CA HIS A 398 -13.74 17.49 -28.25
C HIS A 398 -13.37 18.62 -27.28
N THR A 399 -12.08 18.80 -27.02
CA THR A 399 -11.57 19.86 -26.15
C THR A 399 -11.70 21.21 -26.83
N ARG A 400 -12.19 22.21 -26.09
CA ARG A 400 -12.27 23.57 -26.61
C ARG A 400 -10.86 24.15 -26.77
N PRO A 401 -10.54 24.82 -27.89
CA PRO A 401 -9.20 25.39 -28.11
C PRO A 401 -8.76 26.35 -27.01
N GLY A 402 -9.69 27.11 -26.41
CA GLY A 402 -9.41 28.03 -25.32
C GLY A 402 -8.93 27.35 -24.03
N VAL A 403 -9.26 26.07 -23.82
CA VAL A 403 -8.74 25.26 -22.70
C VAL A 403 -7.27 24.97 -22.90
N ILE A 404 -6.85 24.64 -24.12
CA ILE A 404 -5.45 24.35 -24.41
C ILE A 404 -4.65 25.67 -24.38
N ARG A 405 -5.18 26.71 -25.03
CA ARG A 405 -4.50 28.01 -25.16
C ARG A 405 -4.15 28.66 -23.82
N ARG A 406 -5.02 28.55 -22.81
CA ARG A 406 -4.75 29.12 -21.47
C ARG A 406 -3.68 28.37 -20.67
N GLU A 407 -3.45 27.09 -20.97
CA GLU A 407 -2.43 26.30 -20.30
C GLU A 407 -1.05 26.47 -20.96
N VAL A 408 -1.02 26.95 -22.21
CA VAL A 408 0.22 27.27 -22.93
C VAL A 408 0.76 28.62 -22.46
N ARG A 409 1.93 28.59 -21.82
CA ARG A 409 2.66 29.77 -21.31
C ARG A 409 3.47 30.50 -22.37
N ILE A 410 3.78 29.84 -23.48
CA ILE A 410 4.54 30.38 -24.61
C ILE A 410 3.80 31.58 -25.19
N LYS A 411 4.47 32.73 -25.25
CA LYS A 411 3.89 33.99 -25.75
C LYS A 411 4.42 34.33 -27.13
N LEU A 412 3.59 35.05 -27.88
CA LEU A 412 3.92 35.58 -29.20
C LEU A 412 4.99 36.67 -29.08
N GLN A 413 5.93 36.68 -30.01
CA GLN A 413 7.02 37.67 -30.16
C GLN A 413 8.03 37.71 -29.00
N GLU A 414 7.96 36.78 -28.05
CA GLU A 414 8.97 36.59 -27.00
C GLU A 414 9.96 35.47 -27.39
N PRO A 415 11.16 35.41 -26.78
CA PRO A 415 12.08 34.30 -26.97
C PRO A 415 11.43 32.95 -26.63
N LEU A 416 11.79 31.88 -27.36
CA LEU A 416 11.28 30.53 -27.10
C LEU A 416 11.97 29.94 -25.87
N ARG A 417 11.39 30.17 -24.69
CA ARG A 417 11.94 29.68 -23.42
C ARG A 417 11.58 28.23 -23.18
N GLU A 418 12.57 27.37 -22.97
CA GLU A 418 12.33 25.95 -22.66
C GLU A 418 11.53 25.76 -21.36
N GLY A 419 11.72 26.63 -20.36
CA GLY A 419 10.92 26.61 -19.13
C GLY A 419 9.42 26.81 -19.38
N ASP A 420 9.05 27.68 -20.34
CA ASP A 420 7.66 27.88 -20.72
C ASP A 420 7.10 26.69 -21.50
N VAL A 421 7.93 26.01 -22.31
CA VAL A 421 7.57 24.77 -23.02
C VAL A 421 7.24 23.66 -22.02
N VAL A 422 8.17 23.37 -21.10
CA VAL A 422 8.02 22.32 -20.09
C VAL A 422 6.83 22.61 -19.16
N GLU A 423 6.67 23.86 -18.71
CA GLU A 423 5.53 24.25 -17.87
C GLU A 423 4.20 24.13 -18.62
N SER A 424 4.15 24.47 -19.91
CA SER A 424 2.96 24.29 -20.75
C SER A 424 2.59 22.81 -20.90
N GLN A 425 3.58 21.95 -21.16
CA GLN A 425 3.37 20.51 -21.23
C GLN A 425 2.83 19.96 -19.91
N ARG A 426 3.46 20.34 -18.79
CA ARG A 426 3.03 19.92 -17.44
C ARG A 426 1.59 20.33 -17.15
N ARG A 427 1.21 21.58 -17.43
CA ARG A 427 -0.17 22.07 -17.25
C ARG A 427 -1.19 21.32 -18.10
N LEU A 428 -0.85 21.03 -19.35
CA LEU A 428 -1.71 20.25 -20.24
C LEU A 428 -1.87 18.80 -19.76
N TYR A 429 -0.79 18.14 -19.30
CA TYR A 429 -0.88 16.81 -18.69
C TYR A 429 -1.71 16.81 -17.39
N ASN A 430 -1.58 17.85 -16.57
CA ASN A 430 -2.34 18.00 -15.32
C ASN A 430 -3.86 18.10 -15.54
N LEU A 431 -4.32 18.47 -16.74
CA LEU A 431 -5.75 18.41 -17.07
C LEU A 431 -6.30 16.97 -17.10
N GLY A 432 -5.44 15.96 -17.25
CA GLY A 432 -5.84 14.54 -17.23
C GLY A 432 -6.66 14.08 -18.45
N ILE A 433 -6.77 14.92 -19.50
CA ILE A 433 -7.56 14.64 -20.70
C ILE A 433 -6.72 14.36 -21.96
N PHE A 434 -5.39 14.36 -21.84
CA PHE A 434 -4.46 14.10 -22.95
C PHE A 434 -3.55 12.91 -22.61
N ASN A 435 -3.38 12.00 -23.57
CA ASN A 435 -2.40 10.91 -23.48
C ASN A 435 -0.99 11.37 -23.84
N ARG A 436 -0.88 12.34 -24.75
CA ARG A 436 0.38 12.87 -25.25
C ARG A 436 0.25 14.35 -25.56
N VAL A 437 1.27 15.11 -25.18
CA VAL A 437 1.43 16.54 -25.47
C VAL A 437 2.84 16.73 -26.01
N THR A 438 2.94 17.21 -27.24
CA THR A 438 4.21 17.55 -27.89
C THR A 438 4.17 19.04 -28.22
N ILE A 439 5.22 19.76 -27.84
CA ILE A 439 5.39 21.17 -28.14
C ILE A 439 6.74 21.33 -28.81
N GLU A 440 6.74 21.73 -30.07
CA GLU A 440 7.96 21.80 -30.88
C GLU A 440 7.91 22.95 -31.89
N PRO A 441 9.05 23.57 -32.22
CA PRO A 441 9.13 24.52 -33.31
C PRO A 441 8.91 23.82 -34.65
N GLN A 442 8.10 24.42 -35.52
CA GLN A 442 7.96 24.02 -36.91
C GLN A 442 9.25 24.36 -37.67
N ASN A 443 9.74 23.39 -38.45
CA ASN A 443 11.01 23.49 -39.17
C ASN A 443 12.20 23.85 -38.23
N PRO A 444 12.56 22.96 -37.28
CA PRO A 444 13.62 23.22 -36.31
C PRO A 444 14.96 23.51 -36.98
N THR A 445 15.25 22.89 -38.13
CA THR A 445 16.50 23.06 -38.89
C THR A 445 16.52 24.27 -39.83
N GLY A 446 15.44 25.03 -39.93
CA GLY A 446 15.40 26.25 -40.75
C GLY A 446 16.26 27.38 -40.18
N THR A 447 16.76 28.27 -41.02
CA THR A 447 17.65 29.38 -40.62
C THR A 447 16.94 30.61 -40.03
N GLY A 448 15.60 30.65 -40.09
CA GLY A 448 14.82 31.77 -39.55
C GLY A 448 14.79 31.78 -38.02
N VAL A 449 15.07 32.95 -37.42
CA VAL A 449 15.03 33.18 -35.95
C VAL A 449 13.61 33.17 -35.38
N ASP A 450 12.62 33.56 -36.17
CA ASP A 450 11.21 33.53 -35.80
C ASP A 450 10.60 32.18 -36.21
N LYS A 451 10.13 31.40 -35.24
CA LYS A 451 9.59 30.06 -35.44
C LYS A 451 8.12 29.98 -35.06
N ASP A 452 7.34 29.23 -35.83
CA ASP A 452 6.00 28.82 -35.40
C ASP A 452 6.12 27.66 -34.43
N ILE A 453 5.39 27.69 -33.32
CA ILE A 453 5.41 26.63 -32.32
C ILE A 453 4.14 25.79 -32.47
N ALA A 454 4.30 24.50 -32.73
CA ALA A 454 3.18 23.56 -32.80
C ALA A 454 2.98 22.88 -31.45
N VAL A 455 1.78 23.06 -30.89
CA VAL A 455 1.26 22.35 -29.72
C VAL A 455 0.35 21.24 -30.22
N LEU A 456 0.89 20.03 -30.28
CA LEU A 456 0.20 18.83 -30.75
C LEU A 456 -0.28 18.05 -29.53
N VAL A 457 -1.60 17.92 -29.37
CA VAL A 457 -2.20 17.13 -28.28
C VAL A 457 -2.87 15.87 -28.81
N GLU A 458 -2.84 14.79 -28.03
CA GLU A 458 -3.59 13.58 -28.31
C GLU A 458 -4.60 13.36 -27.17
N GLU A 459 -5.89 13.56 -27.46
CA GLU A 459 -6.95 13.38 -26.46
C GLU A 459 -7.01 11.94 -25.94
N ALA A 460 -7.09 11.82 -24.61
CA ALA A 460 -7.30 10.56 -23.94
C ALA A 460 -8.68 9.97 -24.30
N LYS A 461 -8.82 8.65 -24.12
CA LYS A 461 -10.12 8.00 -24.31
C LYS A 461 -11.13 8.60 -23.32
N ARG A 462 -12.24 9.08 -23.86
CA ARG A 462 -13.28 9.76 -23.08
C ARG A 462 -13.92 8.91 -22.00
N TYR A 463 -13.89 7.59 -22.12
CA TYR A 463 -14.45 6.68 -21.13
C TYR A 463 -13.35 5.85 -20.50
N THR A 464 -13.25 5.91 -19.18
CA THR A 464 -12.34 5.10 -18.40
C THR A 464 -13.13 4.17 -17.49
N LEU A 465 -12.58 2.98 -17.27
CA LEU A 465 -13.12 1.96 -16.38
C LEU A 465 -12.00 1.57 -15.42
N ALA A 466 -12.23 1.76 -14.12
CA ALA A 466 -11.35 1.29 -13.07
C ALA A 466 -12.08 0.28 -12.21
N TYR A 467 -11.39 -0.79 -11.82
CA TYR A 467 -11.92 -1.83 -10.95
C TYR A 467 -10.82 -2.32 -10.02
N GLY A 468 -11.18 -2.77 -8.83
CA GLY A 468 -10.23 -3.26 -7.85
C GLY A 468 -10.90 -4.07 -6.74
N GLY A 469 -10.10 -4.92 -6.10
CA GLY A 469 -10.51 -5.73 -4.95
C GLY A 469 -9.51 -5.61 -3.81
N GLY A 470 -9.95 -5.87 -2.58
CA GLY A 470 -9.12 -5.92 -1.39
C GLY A 470 -9.88 -6.51 -0.21
N PHE A 471 -9.28 -6.49 0.98
CA PHE A 471 -9.94 -6.86 2.23
C PHE A 471 -9.78 -5.72 3.24
N GLU A 472 -10.78 -5.52 4.08
CA GLU A 472 -10.70 -4.64 5.25
C GLU A 472 -10.84 -5.47 6.52
N VAL A 473 -9.92 -5.28 7.46
CA VAL A 473 -9.91 -5.99 8.75
C VAL A 473 -10.19 -4.98 9.86
N GLN A 474 -11.18 -5.27 10.70
CA GLN A 474 -11.61 -4.40 11.79
C GLN A 474 -11.79 -5.19 13.08
N ARG A 475 -11.54 -4.54 14.22
CA ARG A 475 -11.77 -5.11 15.56
C ARG A 475 -13.07 -4.55 16.12
N LEU A 476 -14.04 -5.42 16.37
CA LEU A 476 -15.39 -5.10 16.85
C LEU A 476 -15.47 -5.36 18.36
N ALA A 477 -15.95 -4.40 19.14
CA ALA A 477 -15.93 -4.46 20.61
C ALA A 477 -17.09 -5.25 21.22
N SER A 478 -16.93 -5.70 22.47
CA SER A 478 -18.03 -6.18 23.32
C SER A 478 -18.72 -5.02 24.08
N THR A 479 -20.00 -5.18 24.44
CA THR A 479 -20.80 -4.19 25.19
C THR A 479 -20.23 -3.88 26.58
N THR A 480 -19.50 -4.84 27.16
CA THR A 480 -18.95 -4.76 28.53
C THR A 480 -17.48 -4.41 28.60
N ASN A 481 -16.72 -4.50 27.50
CA ASN A 481 -15.30 -4.19 27.49
C ASN A 481 -14.86 -3.44 26.21
N PRO A 482 -14.47 -2.14 26.32
CA PRO A 482 -14.07 -1.30 25.18
C PRO A 482 -12.77 -1.73 24.48
N THR A 483 -12.03 -2.66 25.09
CA THR A 483 -10.67 -3.07 24.69
C THR A 483 -10.60 -4.53 24.21
N SER A 484 -11.65 -5.33 24.45
CA SER A 484 -11.79 -6.69 23.91
C SER A 484 -12.73 -6.69 22.71
N GLY A 485 -12.43 -7.51 21.70
CA GLY A 485 -13.21 -7.52 20.48
C GLY A 485 -12.76 -8.53 19.43
N GLN A 486 -13.73 -9.10 18.69
CA GLN A 486 -13.51 -10.04 17.59
C GLN A 486 -12.93 -9.30 16.37
N ILE A 487 -12.02 -9.97 15.67
CA ILE A 487 -11.47 -9.47 14.40
C ILE A 487 -12.41 -9.94 13.28
N GLU A 488 -13.01 -8.99 12.55
CA GLU A 488 -13.78 -9.27 11.35
C GLU A 488 -12.97 -8.83 10.12
N ALA A 489 -12.90 -9.72 9.12
CA ALA A 489 -12.33 -9.43 7.81
C ALA A 489 -13.45 -9.41 6.77
N ALA A 490 -13.51 -8.36 5.96
CA ALA A 490 -14.53 -8.15 4.96
C ALA A 490 -13.89 -7.97 3.57
N PRO A 491 -14.29 -8.74 2.54
CA PRO A 491 -13.86 -8.46 1.17
C PRO A 491 -14.44 -7.12 0.71
N ARG A 492 -13.67 -6.38 -0.07
CA ARG A 492 -14.02 -5.07 -0.61
C ARG A 492 -13.82 -5.07 -2.12
N GLY A 493 -14.83 -4.61 -2.85
CA GLY A 493 -14.79 -4.35 -4.29
C GLY A 493 -14.99 -2.87 -4.60
N ILE A 494 -14.38 -2.41 -5.70
CA ILE A 494 -14.57 -1.06 -6.25
C ILE A 494 -14.75 -1.18 -7.77
N LEU A 495 -15.70 -0.42 -8.30
CA LEU A 495 -15.91 -0.21 -9.73
C LEU A 495 -16.11 1.29 -9.97
N GLU A 496 -15.42 1.87 -10.94
CA GLU A 496 -15.53 3.28 -11.29
C GLU A 496 -15.60 3.42 -12.81
N ILE A 497 -16.59 4.17 -13.27
CA ILE A 497 -16.79 4.51 -14.69
C ILE A 497 -16.74 6.03 -14.77
N SER A 498 -15.79 6.55 -15.54
CA SER A 498 -15.61 8.00 -15.67
C SER A 498 -15.66 8.43 -17.12
N LYS A 499 -16.37 9.53 -17.39
CA LYS A 499 -16.41 10.22 -18.67
C LYS A 499 -15.58 11.50 -18.56
N LEU A 500 -14.38 11.46 -19.14
CA LEU A 500 -13.46 12.59 -19.22
C LEU A 500 -13.94 13.60 -20.27
N ASN A 501 -13.63 14.87 -20.01
CA ASN A 501 -13.89 15.99 -20.92
C ASN A 501 -15.37 16.02 -21.40
N LEU A 502 -16.29 16.10 -20.44
CA LEU A 502 -17.73 15.99 -20.70
C LEU A 502 -18.22 17.11 -21.62
N THR A 503 -17.92 18.37 -21.30
CA THR A 503 -18.36 19.57 -22.01
C THR A 503 -17.28 20.21 -22.89
N GLY A 504 -16.12 19.56 -23.00
CA GLY A 504 -14.94 20.07 -23.70
C GLY A 504 -14.09 21.03 -22.87
N ARG A 505 -14.35 21.14 -21.55
CA ARG A 505 -13.70 22.08 -20.62
C ARG A 505 -12.62 21.45 -19.73
N ALA A 506 -12.27 20.18 -19.98
CA ALA A 506 -11.51 19.30 -19.09
C ALA A 506 -12.30 18.81 -17.85
N ASP A 507 -13.61 18.96 -17.86
CA ASP A 507 -14.51 18.49 -16.82
C ASP A 507 -14.76 16.98 -16.89
N THR A 508 -14.90 16.35 -15.73
CA THR A 508 -15.05 14.89 -15.60
C THR A 508 -16.31 14.53 -14.83
N LEU A 509 -17.05 13.55 -15.35
CA LEU A 509 -18.18 12.94 -14.65
C LEU A 509 -17.82 11.49 -14.31
N SER A 510 -17.85 11.13 -13.03
CA SER A 510 -17.49 9.81 -12.52
C SER A 510 -18.65 9.17 -11.77
N PHE A 511 -18.88 7.88 -11.99
CA PHE A 511 -19.75 7.04 -11.18
C PHE A 511 -18.92 5.94 -10.52
N LYS A 512 -18.96 5.87 -9.19
CA LYS A 512 -18.14 4.99 -8.37
C LYS A 512 -19.00 4.14 -7.45
N LEU A 513 -18.85 2.83 -7.57
CA LEU A 513 -19.42 1.83 -6.67
C LEU A 513 -18.31 1.28 -5.77
N ARG A 514 -18.60 1.19 -4.48
CA ARG A 514 -17.80 0.50 -3.47
C ARG A 514 -18.71 -0.46 -2.72
N GLY A 515 -18.32 -1.73 -2.63
CA GLY A 515 -19.06 -2.74 -1.88
C GLY A 515 -18.13 -3.50 -0.93
N SER A 516 -18.63 -3.77 0.27
CA SER A 516 -18.04 -4.61 1.32
C SER A 516 -19.18 -5.17 2.17
N THR A 517 -18.93 -6.20 2.98
CA THR A 517 -19.92 -6.70 3.97
C THR A 517 -20.25 -5.67 5.05
N LEU A 518 -19.34 -4.70 5.29
CA LEU A 518 -19.51 -3.63 6.28
C LEU A 518 -19.99 -2.30 5.68
N GLN A 519 -19.71 -2.04 4.40
CA GLN A 519 -19.98 -0.74 3.78
C GLN A 519 -20.34 -0.87 2.29
N GLY A 520 -21.47 -0.30 1.90
CA GLY A 520 -21.87 -0.10 0.50
C GLY A 520 -21.99 1.39 0.18
N ARG A 521 -21.39 1.85 -0.92
CA ARG A 521 -21.47 3.25 -1.37
C ARG A 521 -21.59 3.33 -2.89
N ALA A 522 -22.57 4.09 -3.37
CA ALA A 522 -22.66 4.55 -4.75
C ALA A 522 -22.47 6.07 -4.79
N LEU A 523 -21.52 6.55 -5.59
CA LEU A 523 -21.14 7.96 -5.68
C LEU A 523 -21.17 8.41 -7.13
N LEU A 524 -21.92 9.48 -7.41
CA LEU A 524 -21.84 10.27 -8.63
C LEU A 524 -21.04 11.54 -8.32
N GLY A 525 -20.03 11.83 -9.13
CA GLY A 525 -19.14 12.97 -8.96
C GLY A 525 -18.95 13.71 -10.27
N TYR A 526 -19.02 15.03 -10.22
CA TYR A 526 -18.63 15.94 -11.30
C TYR A 526 -17.47 16.80 -10.79
N SER A 527 -16.41 16.91 -11.57
CA SER A 527 -15.28 17.79 -11.30
C SER A 527 -14.96 18.66 -12.50
N ASP A 528 -14.75 19.95 -12.24
CA ASP A 528 -14.30 20.93 -13.23
C ASP A 528 -12.98 21.53 -12.72
N PRO A 529 -11.83 21.12 -13.29
CA PRO A 529 -10.55 21.73 -12.97
C PRO A 529 -10.44 23.10 -13.65
N ASN A 530 -9.76 24.04 -13.00
CA ASN A 530 -9.54 25.39 -13.51
C ASN A 530 -10.86 26.16 -13.78
N THR A 531 -11.82 26.05 -12.86
CA THR A 531 -13.14 26.69 -12.95
C THR A 531 -13.00 28.21 -13.05
N PHE A 532 -13.91 28.85 -13.79
CA PHE A 532 -13.84 30.28 -14.14
C PHE A 532 -12.54 30.66 -14.88
N ALA A 533 -11.88 29.71 -15.54
CA ALA A 533 -10.59 29.88 -16.20
C ALA A 533 -9.45 30.30 -15.25
N ASN A 534 -9.58 30.02 -13.95
CA ASN A 534 -8.54 30.27 -12.97
C ASN A 534 -7.90 28.94 -12.54
N PRO A 535 -6.59 28.71 -12.79
CA PRO A 535 -5.92 27.44 -12.47
C PRO A 535 -5.80 27.16 -10.96
N HIS A 536 -6.04 28.15 -10.10
CA HIS A 536 -6.09 27.97 -8.65
C HIS A 536 -7.45 27.47 -8.18
N LEU A 537 -8.50 27.62 -8.98
CA LEU A 537 -9.87 27.26 -8.60
C LEU A 537 -10.28 25.93 -9.25
N SER A 538 -10.90 25.06 -8.46
CA SER A 538 -11.56 23.86 -8.97
C SER A 538 -12.92 23.67 -8.31
N PHE A 539 -13.89 23.25 -9.10
CA PHE A 539 -15.24 22.97 -8.64
C PHE A 539 -15.51 21.47 -8.61
N GLN A 540 -16.21 21.02 -7.58
CA GLN A 540 -16.65 19.64 -7.44
C GLN A 540 -18.10 19.60 -6.98
N ALA A 541 -18.89 18.73 -7.60
CA ALA A 541 -20.24 18.41 -7.15
C ALA A 541 -20.35 16.89 -6.98
N THR A 542 -20.84 16.42 -5.83
CA THR A 542 -20.95 15.00 -5.54
C THR A 542 -22.32 14.68 -4.98
N ALA A 543 -22.88 13.55 -5.40
CA ALA A 543 -24.05 12.96 -4.80
C ALA A 543 -23.73 11.49 -4.48
N PHE A 544 -23.97 11.05 -3.24
CA PHE A 544 -23.76 9.66 -2.87
C PHE A 544 -24.86 9.11 -1.98
N ALA A 545 -25.08 7.81 -2.11
CA ALA A 545 -25.89 6.99 -1.22
C ALA A 545 -24.98 5.94 -0.58
N GLU A 546 -25.04 5.85 0.74
CA GLU A 546 -24.17 5.01 1.55
C GLU A 546 -24.98 4.25 2.59
N LYS A 547 -24.65 2.96 2.76
CA LYS A 547 -25.11 2.13 3.86
C LYS A 547 -23.88 1.58 4.60
N THR A 548 -23.73 1.99 5.85
CA THR A 548 -22.64 1.54 6.73
C THR A 548 -23.26 0.71 7.84
N ARG A 549 -22.84 -0.56 7.95
CA ARG A 549 -23.30 -1.46 9.00
C ARG A 549 -22.30 -1.41 10.16
N ASP A 550 -22.62 -0.66 11.22
CA ASP A 550 -21.89 -0.79 12.49
C ASP A 550 -22.56 -1.88 13.32
N ILE A 551 -21.81 -2.95 13.61
CA ILE A 551 -22.33 -4.15 14.27
C ILE A 551 -22.56 -3.89 15.76
N ASN A 552 -21.97 -2.84 16.34
CA ASN A 552 -22.02 -2.59 17.78
C ASN A 552 -23.06 -1.53 18.15
N THR A 553 -23.28 -0.51 17.32
CA THR A 553 -24.14 0.62 17.70
C THR A 553 -25.42 0.71 16.87
N PHE A 554 -25.29 1.03 15.57
CA PHE A 554 -26.40 1.21 14.66
C PHE A 554 -26.00 1.07 13.18
N THR A 555 -26.94 0.68 12.34
CA THR A 555 -26.77 0.77 10.88
C THR A 555 -27.09 2.20 10.42
N GLU A 556 -26.15 2.85 9.72
CA GLU A 556 -26.34 4.19 9.13
C GLU A 556 -26.68 4.08 7.64
N GLN A 557 -27.73 4.79 7.21
CA GLN A 557 -28.00 5.06 5.80
C GLN A 557 -27.90 6.56 5.55
N ARG A 558 -26.99 6.97 4.68
CA ARG A 558 -26.70 8.38 4.38
C ARG A 558 -26.84 8.65 2.90
N ASN A 559 -27.70 9.61 2.57
CA ASN A 559 -27.80 10.20 1.24
C ASN A 559 -27.30 11.63 1.31
N GLU A 560 -26.33 12.00 0.49
CA GLU A 560 -25.72 13.32 0.55
C GLU A 560 -25.47 13.89 -0.83
N GLY A 561 -25.88 15.14 -1.02
CA GLY A 561 -25.45 16.00 -2.12
C GLY A 561 -24.55 17.10 -1.59
N SER A 562 -23.47 17.40 -2.28
CA SER A 562 -22.62 18.54 -1.93
C SER A 562 -22.00 19.20 -3.13
N VAL A 563 -21.77 20.50 -3.02
CA VAL A 563 -20.96 21.30 -3.93
C VAL A 563 -19.76 21.86 -3.17
N GLN A 564 -18.64 21.94 -3.85
CA GLN A 564 -17.37 22.36 -3.27
C GLN A 564 -16.59 23.21 -4.27
N LEU A 565 -16.11 24.37 -3.82
CA LEU A 565 -15.13 25.19 -4.52
C LEU A 565 -13.81 25.10 -3.76
N THR A 566 -12.73 24.75 -4.47
CA THR A 566 -11.39 24.59 -3.89
C THR A 566 -10.47 25.64 -4.50
N ASP A 567 -9.82 26.42 -3.65
CA ASP A 567 -8.84 27.45 -3.99
C ASP A 567 -7.43 27.04 -3.53
N GLN A 568 -6.52 26.88 -4.47
CA GLN A 568 -5.08 26.66 -4.25
C GLN A 568 -4.36 27.99 -4.06
N ALA A 569 -4.62 28.66 -2.93
CA ALA A 569 -4.09 29.98 -2.61
C ALA A 569 -2.55 30.08 -2.63
N SER A 570 -1.84 28.99 -2.32
CA SER A 570 -0.39 28.88 -2.55
C SER A 570 0.01 27.42 -2.77
N ALA A 571 1.28 27.16 -3.13
CA ALA A 571 1.79 25.80 -3.30
C ALA A 571 1.62 24.90 -2.06
N LEU A 572 1.47 25.48 -0.86
CA LEU A 572 1.31 24.74 0.39
C LEU A 572 -0.07 24.90 1.02
N THR A 573 -0.92 25.82 0.55
CA THR A 573 -2.15 26.22 1.24
C THR A 573 -3.36 26.11 0.32
N THR A 574 -4.39 25.43 0.80
CA THR A 574 -5.64 25.19 0.09
C THR A 574 -6.83 25.59 0.96
N VAL A 575 -7.82 26.28 0.37
CA VAL A 575 -9.09 26.64 1.02
C VAL A 575 -10.24 25.95 0.30
N LEU A 576 -11.13 25.30 1.03
CA LEU A 576 -12.28 24.58 0.50
C LEU A 576 -13.54 25.23 1.05
N LEU A 577 -14.43 25.69 0.17
CA LEU A 577 -15.77 26.14 0.50
C LEU A 577 -16.73 25.03 0.10
N ARG A 578 -17.49 24.49 1.05
CA ARG A 578 -18.36 23.33 0.82
C ARG A 578 -19.76 23.62 1.34
N TYR A 579 -20.76 23.36 0.51
CA TYR A 579 -22.15 23.27 0.94
C TYR A 579 -22.62 21.82 0.77
N ALA A 580 -23.14 21.24 1.84
CA ALA A 580 -23.57 19.85 1.87
C ALA A 580 -24.97 19.72 2.46
N PHE A 581 -25.82 18.99 1.75
CA PHE A 581 -27.14 18.60 2.19
C PHE A 581 -27.16 17.09 2.35
N ARG A 582 -27.38 16.61 3.57
CA ARG A 582 -27.37 15.18 3.89
C ARG A 582 -28.60 14.76 4.66
N GLN A 583 -29.13 13.60 4.31
CA GLN A 583 -30.17 12.91 5.06
C GLN A 583 -29.58 11.63 5.64
N VAL A 584 -29.64 11.51 6.95
CA VAL A 584 -29.12 10.35 7.69
C VAL A 584 -30.29 9.64 8.36
N ARG A 585 -30.41 8.34 8.08
CA ARG A 585 -31.38 7.44 8.72
C ARG A 585 -30.62 6.38 9.49
N VAL A 586 -31.12 6.07 10.68
CA VAL A 586 -30.52 5.08 11.57
C VAL A 586 -31.47 3.88 11.65
N SER A 587 -30.95 2.65 11.57
CA SER A 587 -31.71 1.42 11.78
C SER A 587 -30.93 0.44 12.67
N ASP A 588 -31.58 -0.63 13.13
CA ASP A 588 -30.95 -1.67 13.98
C ASP A 588 -30.28 -1.11 15.26
N LEU A 589 -30.92 -0.10 15.88
CA LEU A 589 -30.39 0.55 17.07
C LEU A 589 -30.40 -0.40 18.27
N LYS A 590 -29.23 -0.69 18.84
CA LYS A 590 -29.06 -1.60 20.00
C LYS A 590 -29.20 -0.90 21.36
N ILE A 591 -29.61 0.36 21.39
CA ILE A 591 -29.82 1.17 22.60
C ILE A 591 -31.33 1.36 22.83
N LEU A 592 -31.81 1.25 24.09
CA LEU A 592 -33.24 1.33 24.41
C LEU A 592 -33.87 2.66 23.99
N SER A 593 -34.96 2.59 23.24
CA SER A 593 -35.66 3.73 22.62
C SER A 593 -36.25 4.74 23.62
N GLN A 594 -36.41 4.36 24.89
CA GLN A 594 -37.10 5.14 25.92
C GLN A 594 -36.21 6.22 26.59
N GLU A 595 -34.88 6.13 26.46
CA GLU A 595 -33.93 7.19 26.91
C GLU A 595 -33.33 8.01 25.74
N ILE A 596 -33.79 7.76 24.51
CA ILE A 596 -33.30 8.39 23.28
C ILE A 596 -34.47 8.96 22.44
N PRO A 597 -35.31 9.90 22.91
CA PRO A 597 -36.42 10.39 22.09
C PRO A 597 -36.01 11.20 20.83
N LEU A 598 -34.73 11.28 20.47
CA LEU A 598 -34.16 12.14 19.41
C LEU A 598 -33.27 11.45 18.34
N PHE A 599 -32.83 10.18 18.48
CA PHE A 599 -31.80 9.60 17.57
C PHE A 599 -32.29 8.57 16.52
N ASN A 600 -33.58 8.22 16.49
CA ASN A 600 -34.16 7.36 15.44
C ASN A 600 -34.87 8.15 14.33
N GLN A 601 -34.91 9.48 14.43
CA GLN A 601 -35.56 10.31 13.42
C GLN A 601 -34.60 10.59 12.25
N PRO A 602 -35.06 10.54 10.99
CA PRO A 602 -34.27 10.98 9.85
C PRO A 602 -33.72 12.38 10.12
N THR A 603 -32.41 12.48 10.29
CA THR A 603 -31.76 13.77 10.51
C THR A 603 -31.43 14.35 9.16
N LEU A 604 -31.91 15.57 8.92
CA LEU A 604 -31.59 16.32 7.74
C LEU A 604 -30.59 17.40 8.14
N VAL A 605 -29.40 17.39 7.56
CA VAL A 605 -28.36 18.38 7.87
C VAL A 605 -28.01 19.12 6.60
N SER A 606 -28.28 20.42 6.62
CA SER A 606 -27.81 21.37 5.63
C SER A 606 -26.68 22.19 6.24
N GLN A 607 -25.46 22.03 5.71
CA GLN A 607 -24.25 22.56 6.30
C GLN A 607 -23.43 23.33 5.27
N PHE A 608 -23.09 24.57 5.59
CA PHE A 608 -22.02 25.32 4.93
C PHE A 608 -20.73 25.15 5.74
N GLY A 609 -19.61 24.92 5.06
CA GLY A 609 -18.32 24.71 5.69
C GLY A 609 -17.16 25.35 4.94
N VAL A 610 -16.16 25.74 5.69
CA VAL A 610 -14.88 26.26 5.22
C VAL A 610 -13.77 25.39 5.80
N THR A 611 -12.97 24.78 4.94
CA THR A 611 -11.80 24.01 5.36
C THR A 611 -10.54 24.70 4.86
N TRP A 612 -9.65 25.05 5.78
CA TRP A 612 -8.29 25.50 5.48
C TRP A 612 -7.34 24.32 5.64
N LEU A 613 -6.44 24.11 4.67
CA LEU A 613 -5.39 23.11 4.72
C LEU A 613 -4.04 23.74 4.42
N ARG A 614 -3.01 23.30 5.15
CA ARG A 614 -1.61 23.61 4.86
C ARG A 614 -0.76 22.35 4.94
N ASP A 615 -0.18 21.94 3.82
CA ASP A 615 0.67 20.74 3.72
C ASP A 615 2.09 21.12 3.29
N SER A 616 3.05 20.86 4.17
CA SER A 616 4.48 21.08 3.96
C SER A 616 5.29 19.80 4.15
N ARG A 617 4.63 18.63 4.09
CA ARG A 617 5.30 17.32 4.23
C ARG A 617 6.19 17.06 3.02
N ASN A 618 7.36 16.47 3.27
CA ASN A 618 8.27 16.07 2.19
C ASN A 618 7.73 14.92 1.33
N ASN A 619 7.06 13.94 1.95
CA ASN A 619 6.40 12.84 1.28
C ASN A 619 5.06 12.56 1.98
N PRO A 620 3.90 12.78 1.35
CA PRO A 620 2.60 12.55 1.97
C PRO A 620 2.31 11.10 2.37
N ALA A 621 2.93 10.11 1.70
CA ALA A 621 2.73 8.68 1.97
C ALA A 621 3.61 8.17 3.11
N ASP A 622 4.85 8.66 3.22
CA ASP A 622 5.78 8.37 4.30
C ASP A 622 6.54 9.64 4.75
N ALA A 623 5.83 10.49 5.50
CA ALA A 623 6.37 11.78 5.91
C ALA A 623 7.42 11.62 7.01
N THR A 624 8.61 12.18 6.79
CA THR A 624 9.71 12.21 7.75
C THR A 624 10.09 13.62 8.20
N LYS A 625 9.69 14.64 7.42
CA LYS A 625 9.91 16.06 7.70
C LYS A 625 8.70 16.89 7.24
N GLY A 626 8.36 17.92 8.02
CA GLY A 626 7.34 18.91 7.67
C GLY A 626 6.07 18.79 8.51
N SER A 627 4.97 19.37 8.04
CA SER A 627 3.71 19.39 8.78
C SER A 627 2.49 19.35 7.87
N PHE A 628 1.39 18.82 8.38
CA PHE A 628 0.06 18.87 7.80
C PHE A 628 -0.89 19.50 8.81
N ASN A 629 -1.56 20.57 8.43
CA ASN A 629 -2.52 21.28 9.26
C ASN A 629 -3.84 21.36 8.51
N SER A 630 -4.95 21.07 9.18
CA SER A 630 -6.29 21.34 8.68
C SER A 630 -7.17 21.95 9.75
N ALA A 631 -7.96 22.95 9.37
CA ALA A 631 -8.98 23.57 10.20
C ALA A 631 -10.30 23.57 9.41
N ASP A 632 -11.31 22.90 9.94
CA ASP A 632 -12.65 22.78 9.39
C ASP A 632 -13.61 23.55 10.28
N PHE A 633 -14.31 24.52 9.71
CA PHE A 633 -15.41 25.24 10.34
C PHE A 633 -16.69 24.97 9.58
N GLY A 634 -17.78 24.68 10.29
CA GLY A 634 -19.07 24.39 9.68
C GLY A 634 -20.22 24.98 10.47
N VAL A 635 -21.25 25.41 9.75
CA VAL A 635 -22.52 25.85 10.31
C VAL A 635 -23.65 25.08 9.67
N ALA A 636 -24.44 24.40 10.50
CA ALA A 636 -25.75 23.87 10.12
C ALA A 636 -26.81 24.74 10.79
N ASP A 637 -27.83 25.16 10.02
CA ASP A 637 -28.89 26.07 10.48
C ASP A 637 -30.25 25.61 9.95
N THR A 638 -31.28 25.72 10.77
CA THR A 638 -32.66 25.40 10.38
C THR A 638 -33.19 26.28 9.25
N TYR A 639 -32.73 27.53 9.13
CA TYR A 639 -33.04 28.38 7.98
C TYR A 639 -32.44 27.88 6.67
N LEU A 640 -31.37 27.09 6.73
CA LEU A 640 -30.76 26.42 5.58
C LEU A 640 -31.44 25.07 5.28
N GLY A 641 -32.53 24.75 5.99
CA GLY A 641 -33.28 23.50 5.87
C GLY A 641 -32.78 22.38 6.77
N SER A 642 -31.82 22.62 7.67
CA SER A 642 -31.34 21.62 8.63
C SER A 642 -32.41 21.31 9.70
N SER A 643 -32.44 20.10 10.24
CA SER A 643 -33.25 19.75 11.41
C SER A 643 -32.55 20.12 12.72
N ALA A 644 -31.22 20.27 12.71
CA ALA A 644 -30.42 20.67 13.86
C ALA A 644 -29.55 21.89 13.56
N SER A 645 -29.46 22.82 14.51
CA SER A 645 -28.66 24.03 14.40
C SER A 645 -27.42 23.95 15.27
N PHE A 646 -26.25 23.77 14.65
CA PHE A 646 -24.98 23.65 15.38
C PHE A 646 -23.79 24.20 14.58
N LEU A 647 -22.80 24.67 15.32
CA LEU A 647 -21.47 24.98 14.81
C LEU A 647 -20.56 23.77 14.99
N ARG A 648 -19.72 23.52 14.00
CA ARG A 648 -18.68 22.49 14.02
C ARG A 648 -17.33 23.17 13.84
N PHE A 649 -16.40 22.83 14.71
CA PHE A 649 -14.98 23.15 14.55
C PHE A 649 -14.18 21.86 14.66
N PHE A 650 -13.28 21.61 13.72
CA PHE A 650 -12.37 20.48 13.78
C PHE A 650 -10.98 20.91 13.30
N PHE A 651 -9.97 20.68 14.13
CA PHE A 651 -8.58 21.02 13.86
C PHE A 651 -7.71 19.77 13.94
N GLN A 652 -6.89 19.54 12.92
CA GLN A 652 -5.86 18.53 12.92
C GLN A 652 -4.49 19.17 12.65
N ASN A 653 -3.53 18.82 13.49
CA ASN A 653 -2.12 19.19 13.32
C ASN A 653 -1.29 17.91 13.36
N SER A 654 -0.54 17.63 12.29
CA SER A 654 0.41 16.52 12.23
C SER A 654 1.79 17.07 11.90
N THR A 655 2.81 16.79 12.71
CA THR A 655 4.18 17.26 12.51
C THR A 655 5.16 16.10 12.50
N TYR A 656 6.20 16.23 11.67
CA TYR A 656 7.19 15.19 11.43
C TYR A 656 8.59 15.79 11.60
N HIS A 657 9.32 15.26 12.56
CA HIS A 657 10.63 15.75 12.95
C HIS A 657 11.67 14.63 12.73
N PRO A 658 12.64 14.82 11.83
CA PRO A 658 13.71 13.84 11.66
C PRO A 658 14.60 13.81 12.91
N ILE A 659 14.88 12.62 13.44
CA ILE A 659 15.81 12.38 14.54
C ILE A 659 17.00 11.60 13.98
N LYS A 660 18.15 12.27 13.84
CA LYS A 660 19.30 11.76 13.06
C LYS A 660 18.88 11.43 11.61
N ARG A 661 19.75 10.77 10.84
CA ARG A 661 19.47 10.40 9.44
C ARG A 661 18.49 9.22 9.26
N ARG A 662 18.16 8.49 10.33
CA ARG A 662 17.44 7.21 10.24
C ARG A 662 16.11 7.16 11.01
N PHE A 663 15.88 8.01 12.00
CA PHE A 663 14.67 7.97 12.81
C PHE A 663 13.78 9.18 12.52
N SER A 664 12.48 9.07 12.77
CA SER A 664 11.59 10.22 12.74
C SER A 664 10.60 10.18 13.88
N PHE A 665 10.34 11.32 14.47
CA PHE A 665 9.27 11.51 15.44
C PHE A 665 8.08 12.16 14.75
N ALA A 666 6.98 11.42 14.69
CA ALA A 666 5.72 11.89 14.14
C ALA A 666 4.73 12.16 15.28
N ARG A 667 4.11 13.32 15.28
CA ARG A 667 3.05 13.69 16.23
C ARG A 667 1.80 14.08 15.46
N SER A 668 0.64 13.67 15.93
CA SER A 668 -0.65 14.15 15.44
C SER A 668 -1.54 14.56 16.60
N MET A 669 -2.20 15.71 16.49
CA MET A 669 -3.22 16.22 17.39
C MET A 669 -4.50 16.40 16.59
N ARG A 670 -5.63 15.95 17.14
CA ARG A 670 -6.97 16.21 16.63
C ARG A 670 -7.81 16.82 17.74
N PHE A 671 -8.46 17.93 17.44
CA PHE A 671 -9.31 18.65 18.37
C PHE A 671 -10.61 18.99 17.67
N GLY A 672 -11.75 18.74 18.32
CA GLY A 672 -13.06 18.99 17.72
C GLY A 672 -14.05 19.53 18.73
N ILE A 673 -14.91 20.43 18.27
CA ILE A 673 -16.01 21.02 19.04
C ILE A 673 -17.26 21.03 18.17
N LEU A 674 -18.38 20.66 18.77
CA LEU A 674 -19.72 20.81 18.25
C LEU A 674 -20.53 21.63 19.25
N ALA A 675 -21.01 22.79 18.83
CA ALA A 675 -21.76 23.71 19.68
C ALA A 675 -23.18 23.90 19.11
N PRO A 676 -24.22 23.31 19.73
CA PRO A 676 -25.59 23.63 19.34
C PRO A 676 -25.92 25.06 19.79
N TYR A 677 -26.61 25.84 18.96
CA TYR A 677 -26.93 27.24 19.27
C TYR A 677 -28.42 27.57 19.15
N ARG A 678 -29.25 26.65 18.64
CA ARG A 678 -30.73 26.72 18.61
C ARG A 678 -31.33 25.32 18.70
N ASP A 679 -32.62 25.27 19.04
CA ASP A 679 -33.36 24.03 19.21
C ASP A 679 -33.36 23.14 17.95
N THR A 680 -33.38 21.83 18.18
CA THR A 680 -33.45 20.82 17.14
C THR A 680 -34.93 20.60 16.80
N VAL A 681 -35.30 20.85 15.54
CA VAL A 681 -36.67 20.70 15.05
C VAL A 681 -36.86 19.28 14.53
N SER A 682 -37.84 18.55 15.07
CA SER A 682 -38.25 17.26 14.52
C SER A 682 -38.98 17.45 13.20
N LEU A 683 -38.54 16.78 12.14
CA LEU A 683 -39.20 16.78 10.82
C LEU A 683 -40.21 15.64 10.66
N SER A 684 -40.69 15.07 11.76
CA SER A 684 -41.70 13.99 11.77
C SER A 684 -43.09 14.54 11.45
N PHE A 685 -43.86 13.83 10.60
CA PHE A 685 -45.25 14.18 10.33
C PHE A 685 -46.20 13.06 10.77
N PRO A 686 -47.27 13.37 11.56
CA PRO A 686 -47.63 14.69 12.06
C PRO A 686 -46.60 15.25 13.06
N ALA A 687 -46.48 16.58 13.11
CA ALA A 687 -45.57 17.25 14.03
C ALA A 687 -45.85 16.79 15.47
N PRO A 688 -44.82 16.40 16.26
CA PRO A 688 -45.04 16.00 17.65
C PRO A 688 -45.76 17.11 18.41
N THR A 689 -46.78 16.75 19.19
CA THR A 689 -47.55 17.69 20.03
C THR A 689 -46.81 18.09 21.33
N THR A 690 -45.59 17.59 21.51
CA THR A 690 -44.70 17.87 22.65
C THR A 690 -43.89 19.16 22.45
N PRO A 691 -43.53 19.89 23.53
CA PRO A 691 -42.74 21.12 23.47
C PRO A 691 -41.39 20.91 22.75
N PRO A 692 -40.76 21.98 22.22
CA PRO A 692 -39.51 21.88 21.47
C PRO A 692 -38.47 21.08 22.27
N LEU A 693 -37.90 20.09 21.59
CA LEU A 693 -36.92 19.17 22.14
C LEU A 693 -35.68 19.96 22.60
N PRO A 694 -34.97 19.53 23.65
CA PRO A 694 -33.75 20.19 24.09
C PRO A 694 -32.74 20.29 22.93
N THR A 695 -31.95 21.37 22.90
CA THR A 695 -30.77 21.59 22.02
C THR A 695 -29.86 20.36 22.00
N VAL A 696 -30.06 19.44 21.05
CA VAL A 696 -29.35 18.15 20.99
C VAL A 696 -28.81 17.92 19.59
N ILE A 697 -27.53 17.58 19.52
CA ILE A 697 -26.85 17.19 18.27
C ILE A 697 -27.16 15.72 17.98
N PRO A 698 -27.68 15.40 16.78
CA PRO A 698 -27.97 14.04 16.33
C PRO A 698 -26.78 13.10 16.49
N LEU A 699 -27.03 11.83 16.82
CA LEU A 699 -25.99 10.84 17.12
C LEU A 699 -24.99 10.65 15.97
N PRO A 700 -25.40 10.51 14.70
CA PRO A 700 -24.46 10.37 13.58
C PRO A 700 -23.56 11.59 13.34
N GLU A 701 -23.93 12.75 13.91
CA GLU A 701 -23.20 14.01 13.78
C GLU A 701 -22.15 14.24 14.88
N ARG A 702 -22.16 13.40 15.93
CA ARG A 702 -21.25 13.51 17.06
C ARG A 702 -19.85 12.99 16.72
N PHE A 703 -18.87 13.41 17.51
CA PHE A 703 -17.53 12.84 17.40
C PHE A 703 -17.44 11.45 18.04
N PHE A 704 -16.65 10.59 17.41
CA PHE A 704 -16.27 9.27 17.91
C PHE A 704 -14.75 9.09 17.78
N ALA A 705 -14.16 8.25 18.63
CA ALA A 705 -12.74 7.88 18.56
C ALA A 705 -12.54 6.41 18.98
N GLY A 706 -11.39 5.84 18.64
CA GLY A 706 -11.08 4.42 18.75
C GLY A 706 -10.77 3.79 17.39
N GLY A 707 -10.10 2.64 17.40
CA GLY A 707 -9.67 1.93 16.20
C GLY A 707 -8.30 2.34 15.69
N GLY A 708 -7.93 1.81 14.52
CA GLY A 708 -6.55 1.91 14.02
C GLY A 708 -6.05 3.34 13.80
N THR A 709 -6.91 4.31 13.44
CA THR A 709 -6.47 5.64 12.98
C THR A 709 -6.51 6.75 14.04
N SER A 710 -7.11 6.48 15.20
CA SER A 710 -7.31 7.46 16.27
C SER A 710 -6.68 6.99 17.58
N LEU A 711 -7.35 6.15 18.37
CA LEU A 711 -6.79 5.59 19.61
C LEU A 711 -6.57 4.09 19.42
N ARG A 712 -5.35 3.69 19.04
CA ARG A 712 -5.00 2.28 18.87
C ARG A 712 -5.14 1.54 20.20
N GLY A 713 -5.61 0.30 20.18
CA GLY A 713 -5.93 -0.49 21.38
C GLY A 713 -7.38 -0.39 21.84
N PHE A 714 -8.09 0.69 21.49
CA PHE A 714 -9.55 0.76 21.57
C PHE A 714 -10.16 0.20 20.30
N ALA A 715 -11.27 -0.52 20.41
CA ALA A 715 -12.05 -0.89 19.24
C ALA A 715 -12.66 0.35 18.56
N LEU A 716 -13.10 0.19 17.31
CA LEU A 716 -13.59 1.31 16.48
C LEU A 716 -14.74 2.07 17.19
N ASN A 717 -14.63 3.39 17.26
CA ASN A 717 -15.63 4.29 17.85
C ASN A 717 -16.00 4.03 19.33
N GLN A 718 -15.17 3.29 20.07
CA GLN A 718 -15.47 2.91 21.47
C GLN A 718 -15.00 3.88 22.55
N ALA A 719 -14.19 4.89 22.21
CA ALA A 719 -13.75 5.88 23.18
C ALA A 719 -14.79 7.01 23.30
N GLY A 720 -15.21 7.32 24.52
CA GLY A 720 -16.10 8.45 24.81
C GLY A 720 -17.20 8.15 25.83
N PRO A 721 -18.19 9.05 25.94
CA PRO A 721 -19.36 8.88 26.79
C PRO A 721 -20.17 7.65 26.40
N ARG A 722 -20.69 6.94 27.41
CA ARG A 722 -21.51 5.73 27.23
C ARG A 722 -22.92 5.93 27.74
N ASP A 723 -23.83 5.18 27.14
CA ASP A 723 -25.19 4.99 27.60
C ASP A 723 -25.21 4.24 28.95
N SER A 724 -25.99 4.72 29.91
CA SER A 724 -26.00 4.20 31.29
C SER A 724 -26.64 2.81 31.42
N ILE A 725 -27.51 2.43 30.47
CA ILE A 725 -28.26 1.17 30.52
C ILE A 725 -27.56 0.09 29.68
N THR A 726 -27.20 0.43 28.44
CA THR A 726 -26.66 -0.52 27.46
C THR A 726 -25.14 -0.54 27.39
N GLY A 727 -24.47 0.48 27.94
CA GLY A 727 -23.03 0.61 27.92
C GLY A 727 -22.44 1.01 26.57
N PHE A 728 -23.23 1.19 25.51
CA PHE A 728 -22.73 1.56 24.18
C PHE A 728 -22.22 3.01 24.11
N PRO A 729 -21.19 3.31 23.28
CA PRO A 729 -20.71 4.67 23.10
C PRO A 729 -21.75 5.53 22.36
N VAL A 730 -22.05 6.71 22.91
CA VAL A 730 -23.05 7.66 22.36
C VAL A 730 -22.41 8.89 21.69
N GLY A 731 -21.09 8.86 21.51
CA GLY A 731 -20.30 9.95 20.97
C GLY A 731 -20.31 11.20 21.86
N GLY A 732 -19.70 12.28 21.39
CA GLY A 732 -19.59 13.52 22.17
C GLY A 732 -19.53 14.78 21.33
N GLN A 733 -19.72 15.92 22.00
CA GLN A 733 -19.65 17.25 21.41
C GLN A 733 -18.22 17.82 21.38
N ALA A 734 -17.29 17.23 22.10
CA ALA A 734 -15.89 17.63 22.04
C ALA A 734 -14.99 16.41 21.90
N MET A 735 -13.83 16.58 21.26
CA MET A 735 -12.82 15.54 21.19
C MET A 735 -11.42 16.13 21.29
N LEU A 736 -10.52 15.37 21.89
CA LEU A 736 -9.09 15.63 21.89
C LEU A 736 -8.35 14.30 21.76
N VAL A 737 -7.61 14.12 20.68
CA VAL A 737 -6.79 12.92 20.42
C VAL A 737 -5.36 13.34 20.10
N LEU A 738 -4.41 12.69 20.74
CA LEU A 738 -2.97 12.87 20.58
C LEU A 738 -2.36 11.54 20.20
N ASN A 739 -1.62 11.52 19.10
CA ASN A 739 -0.85 10.38 18.62
C ASN A 739 0.61 10.79 18.55
N GLN A 740 1.50 9.99 19.12
CA GLN A 740 2.95 10.21 19.09
C GLN A 740 3.61 8.92 18.63
N GLU A 741 4.48 9.00 17.64
CA GLU A 741 5.16 7.85 17.05
C GLU A 741 6.65 8.13 16.93
N PHE A 742 7.46 7.24 17.46
CA PHE A 742 8.89 7.16 17.18
C PHE A 742 9.11 6.08 16.12
N ARG A 743 9.40 6.50 14.89
CA ARG A 743 9.52 5.65 13.71
C ARG A 743 10.97 5.33 13.40
N PHE A 744 11.22 4.08 13.01
CA PHE A 744 12.53 3.56 12.67
C PHE A 744 12.45 2.62 11.47
N PRO A 745 13.45 2.57 10.59
CA PRO A 745 13.48 1.63 9.46
C PRO A 745 13.77 0.22 9.96
N LEU A 746 13.09 -0.78 9.39
CA LEU A 746 13.43 -2.18 9.58
C LEU A 746 14.33 -2.62 8.42
N ARG A 747 15.52 -3.10 8.74
CA ARG A 747 16.45 -3.68 7.77
C ARG A 747 16.21 -5.18 7.71
N LEU A 748 15.31 -5.59 6.81
CA LEU A 748 15.00 -6.99 6.59
C LEU A 748 15.68 -7.47 5.30
N PRO A 749 16.23 -8.70 5.28
CA PRO A 749 16.72 -9.29 4.04
C PRO A 749 15.57 -9.35 3.00
N PHE A 750 15.91 -9.17 1.73
CA PHE A 750 15.00 -9.16 0.57
C PHE A 750 14.10 -7.93 0.36
N ILE A 751 13.77 -7.13 1.39
CA ILE A 751 12.89 -5.96 1.28
C ILE A 751 13.63 -4.64 1.60
N GLY A 752 14.88 -4.72 2.05
CA GLY A 752 15.73 -3.55 2.30
C GLY A 752 15.21 -2.73 3.48
N THR A 753 15.08 -1.41 3.28
CA THR A 753 14.50 -0.47 4.27
C THR A 753 13.06 -0.08 3.94
N SER A 754 12.42 -0.77 3.00
CA SER A 754 11.06 -0.44 2.53
C SER A 754 9.98 -0.71 3.59
N LEU A 755 10.31 -1.49 4.62
CA LEU A 755 9.50 -1.69 5.83
C LEU A 755 10.04 -0.82 6.96
N GLY A 756 9.14 -0.18 7.70
CA GLY A 756 9.44 0.58 8.92
C GLY A 756 8.77 -0.04 10.15
N GLY A 757 9.21 0.37 11.34
CA GLY A 757 8.53 0.12 12.60
C GLY A 757 8.26 1.43 13.31
N ALA A 758 7.31 1.43 14.25
CA ALA A 758 7.01 2.58 15.08
C ALA A 758 6.67 2.17 16.52
N PHE A 759 7.31 2.80 17.49
CA PHE A 759 6.79 2.83 18.86
C PHE A 759 5.78 3.96 18.94
N PHE A 760 4.61 3.72 19.54
CA PHE A 760 3.61 4.77 19.62
C PHE A 760 2.98 4.91 21.00
N TYR A 761 2.55 6.14 21.28
CA TYR A 761 1.73 6.51 22.41
C TYR A 761 0.50 7.27 21.89
N ASP A 762 -0.66 6.67 22.13
CA ASP A 762 -1.94 7.30 21.81
C ASP A 762 -2.64 7.69 23.12
N GLY A 763 -3.17 8.91 23.16
CA GLY A 763 -3.87 9.43 24.33
C GLY A 763 -4.94 10.43 23.94
N GLY A 764 -6.05 10.45 24.66
CA GLY A 764 -7.15 11.37 24.36
C GLY A 764 -8.49 10.79 24.73
N ASN A 765 -9.56 11.51 24.41
CA ASN A 765 -10.92 11.01 24.52
C ASN A 765 -11.91 11.82 23.68
N VAL A 766 -13.12 11.30 23.59
CA VAL A 766 -14.33 12.04 23.23
C VAL A 766 -15.04 12.44 24.52
N TYR A 767 -15.61 13.63 24.55
CA TYR A 767 -16.21 14.24 25.73
C TYR A 767 -17.63 14.70 25.41
N SER A 768 -18.52 14.60 26.39
CA SER A 768 -19.92 14.99 26.22
C SER A 768 -20.08 16.48 25.86
N ARG A 769 -19.20 17.36 26.39
CA ARG A 769 -19.15 18.81 26.13
C ARG A 769 -17.72 19.35 26.26
N LEU A 770 -17.46 20.53 25.71
CA LEU A 770 -16.13 21.19 25.76
C LEU A 770 -15.58 21.37 27.19
N SER A 771 -16.43 21.76 28.15
CA SER A 771 -16.03 21.98 29.55
C SER A 771 -15.61 20.70 30.30
N ARG A 772 -15.85 19.52 29.73
CA ARG A 772 -15.48 18.23 30.32
C ARG A 772 -14.09 17.76 29.88
N ILE A 773 -13.40 18.50 29.00
CA ILE A 773 -12.00 18.21 28.69
C ILE A 773 -11.18 18.44 29.96
N SER A 774 -10.50 17.38 30.41
CA SER A 774 -9.67 17.40 31.60
C SER A 774 -8.35 16.69 31.34
N PHE A 775 -7.26 17.32 31.79
CA PHE A 775 -5.91 16.76 31.78
C PHE A 775 -5.52 16.13 33.13
N ARG A 776 -6.42 16.14 34.13
CA ARG A 776 -6.14 15.60 35.47
C ARG A 776 -5.84 14.12 35.42
N THR A 777 -4.77 13.69 36.10
CA THR A 777 -4.20 12.33 36.06
C THR A 777 -5.07 11.24 36.69
N ASN A 778 -5.86 11.59 37.72
CA ASN A 778 -6.77 10.67 38.39
C ASN A 778 -8.22 11.12 38.12
N LEU A 779 -8.97 10.27 37.42
CA LEU A 779 -10.43 10.37 37.29
C LEU A 779 -11.02 9.20 38.07
N PRO A 780 -12.13 9.38 38.82
CA PRO A 780 -12.72 8.30 39.60
C PRO A 780 -13.17 7.16 38.68
N SER A 781 -12.92 5.91 39.09
CA SER A 781 -13.34 4.70 38.38
C SER A 781 -14.85 4.70 38.12
N PRO A 782 -15.33 4.12 37.00
CA PRO A 782 -16.76 3.93 36.78
C PRO A 782 -17.31 3.09 37.93
N THR A 783 -18.21 3.69 38.70
CA THR A 783 -18.91 3.03 39.78
C THR A 783 -20.18 2.47 39.19
N PHE A 784 -20.44 1.19 39.41
CA PHE A 784 -21.69 0.54 39.01
C PHE A 784 -22.52 0.30 40.27
N ALA A 785 -23.78 0.73 40.26
CA ALA A 785 -24.72 0.49 41.36
C ALA A 785 -26.03 -0.07 40.80
N LEU A 786 -26.72 -0.88 41.60
CA LEU A 786 -28.04 -1.38 41.22
C LEU A 786 -29.02 -0.22 41.06
N GLN A 787 -29.89 -0.32 40.06
CA GLN A 787 -30.93 0.67 39.77
C GLN A 787 -31.83 0.94 40.99
N ASN A 788 -32.03 -0.08 41.84
CA ASN A 788 -32.61 0.05 43.17
C ASN A 788 -31.70 -0.62 44.22
N PRO A 789 -30.95 0.15 45.05
CA PRO A 789 -29.97 -0.39 46.00
C PRO A 789 -30.58 -1.23 47.12
N SER A 790 -31.88 -1.09 47.35
CA SER A 790 -32.65 -1.84 48.36
C SER A 790 -33.09 -3.23 47.89
N GLN A 791 -32.86 -3.58 46.62
CA GLN A 791 -33.26 -4.83 46.02
C GLN A 791 -32.05 -5.60 45.49
N SER A 792 -32.09 -6.93 45.59
CA SER A 792 -31.04 -7.81 45.07
C SER A 792 -30.96 -7.78 43.53
N PRO A 793 -29.82 -8.17 42.93
CA PRO A 793 -29.66 -8.21 41.47
C PRO A 793 -30.71 -9.14 40.82
N SER A 794 -31.40 -8.66 39.79
CA SER A 794 -32.40 -9.41 39.04
C SER A 794 -32.42 -8.99 37.57
N PRO A 795 -33.10 -9.71 36.66
CA PRO A 795 -33.25 -9.28 35.26
C PRO A 795 -33.89 -7.89 35.10
N THR A 796 -34.59 -7.43 36.13
CA THR A 796 -35.25 -6.11 36.20
C THR A 796 -34.54 -5.11 37.12
N ASN A 797 -33.47 -5.50 37.82
CA ASN A 797 -32.66 -4.65 38.69
C ASN A 797 -31.17 -4.92 38.45
N VAL A 798 -30.64 -4.34 37.37
CA VAL A 798 -29.28 -4.57 36.89
C VAL A 798 -28.30 -3.51 37.42
N PRO A 799 -27.00 -3.85 37.56
CA PRO A 799 -25.97 -2.86 37.88
C PRO A 799 -25.85 -1.84 36.74
N MET A 800 -26.16 -0.57 37.01
CA MET A 800 -26.04 0.54 36.06
C MET A 800 -24.81 1.39 36.37
N CYS A 801 -24.21 1.97 35.33
CA CYS A 801 -23.07 2.86 35.50
C CYS A 801 -23.51 4.21 36.10
N VAL A 802 -23.11 4.51 37.33
CA VAL A 802 -23.49 5.75 38.04
C VAL A 802 -22.47 6.88 37.86
N THR A 803 -21.24 6.58 37.42
CA THR A 803 -20.22 7.59 37.09
C THR A 803 -19.60 7.36 35.72
N ASN A 804 -19.60 8.40 34.90
CA ASN A 804 -19.36 8.31 33.46
C ASN A 804 -17.99 8.86 33.08
N VAL A 805 -16.87 8.12 33.29
CA VAL A 805 -15.55 8.54 32.78
C VAL A 805 -14.60 7.36 32.55
N HIS A 806 -14.19 7.11 31.30
CA HIS A 806 -13.00 6.33 30.98
C HIS A 806 -11.87 7.22 30.46
N ARG A 807 -10.64 6.83 30.74
CA ARG A 807 -9.41 7.44 30.22
C ARG A 807 -8.78 6.47 29.22
N ALA A 808 -8.50 6.93 28.00
CA ALA A 808 -7.90 6.09 26.97
C ALA A 808 -6.41 6.40 26.80
N HIS A 809 -5.55 5.45 27.20
CA HIS A 809 -4.12 5.46 26.93
C HIS A 809 -3.68 4.08 26.44
N SER A 810 -2.84 4.04 25.41
CA SER A 810 -2.20 2.80 24.94
C SER A 810 -0.74 3.05 24.58
N LEU A 811 0.10 2.02 24.80
CA LEU A 811 1.52 2.00 24.47
C LEU A 811 1.85 0.67 23.79
N SER A 812 2.52 0.70 22.63
CA SER A 812 2.98 -0.52 21.96
C SER A 812 3.88 -0.26 20.73
N LEU A 813 4.19 -1.35 20.01
CA LEU A 813 5.07 -1.44 18.85
C LEU A 813 4.27 -1.82 17.58
N GLU A 814 4.54 -1.14 16.47
CA GLU A 814 3.91 -1.34 15.14
C GLU A 814 4.97 -1.66 14.06
N TYR A 815 4.58 -2.45 13.05
CA TYR A 815 5.33 -2.74 11.81
C TYR A 815 4.60 -2.15 10.60
N ALA A 816 5.31 -1.63 9.61
CA ALA A 816 4.77 -0.83 8.51
C ALA A 816 5.07 -1.42 7.12
N GLN A 817 4.10 -2.15 6.57
CA GLN A 817 3.62 -2.12 5.16
C GLN A 817 2.33 -2.95 5.05
N LEU A 818 2.24 -4.04 5.82
CA LEU A 818 0.97 -4.53 6.37
C LEU A 818 0.75 -3.82 7.70
N ARG A 819 -0.35 -3.08 7.87
CA ARG A 819 -0.66 -2.37 9.13
C ARG A 819 -1.14 -3.36 10.20
N CYS A 820 -0.28 -4.28 10.63
CA CYS A 820 -0.54 -5.15 11.76
C CYS A 820 -0.20 -4.38 13.05
N ARG A 821 -1.18 -4.20 13.94
CA ARG A 821 -1.08 -3.35 15.13
C ARG A 821 -1.40 -4.18 16.38
N PHE A 822 -0.46 -4.22 17.32
CA PHE A 822 -0.69 -4.76 18.66
C PHE A 822 -0.67 -3.58 19.64
N ALA A 823 -1.61 -3.49 20.58
CA ALA A 823 -1.71 -2.37 21.53
C ALA A 823 -2.32 -2.81 22.85
N TRP A 824 -1.68 -2.43 23.97
CA TRP A 824 -2.17 -2.71 25.32
C TRP A 824 -2.77 -1.45 25.98
N PRO A 825 -3.99 -1.51 26.53
CA PRO A 825 -4.56 -0.45 27.35
C PRO A 825 -3.83 -0.33 28.70
N LYS A 826 -3.65 0.91 29.20
CA LYS A 826 -2.85 1.21 30.40
C LYS A 826 -3.46 0.73 31.74
N GLU A 827 -4.65 0.14 31.77
CA GLU A 827 -5.28 -0.37 33.02
C GLU A 827 -4.54 -1.58 33.64
N HIS A 828 -3.47 -2.09 33.01
CA HIS A 828 -2.67 -3.23 33.50
C HIS A 828 -1.13 -3.05 33.45
N ALA A 829 -0.59 -1.82 33.50
CA ALA A 829 0.87 -1.58 33.45
C ALA A 829 1.52 -1.37 34.84
N PRO A 830 2.68 -2.00 35.16
CA PRO A 830 3.32 -1.88 36.48
C PRO A 830 3.87 -0.45 36.78
N PRO A 831 3.88 -0.03 38.05
CA PRO A 831 4.01 1.37 38.48
C PRO A 831 5.35 2.05 38.17
N LEU A 832 6.43 1.29 37.93
CA LEU A 832 7.79 1.83 37.76
C LEU A 832 8.02 2.54 36.41
N VAL A 833 7.31 2.15 35.35
CA VAL A 833 7.42 2.79 34.01
C VAL A 833 6.57 4.06 33.91
N SER A 834 5.55 4.19 34.76
CA SER A 834 4.66 5.37 34.81
C SER A 834 5.38 6.64 35.28
N ASN A 835 6.31 6.51 36.23
CA ASN A 835 6.96 7.66 36.86
C ASN A 835 8.09 8.26 36.01
N LEU A 836 8.81 7.44 35.23
CA LEU A 836 9.92 7.91 34.38
C LEU A 836 9.44 8.74 33.17
N PHE A 837 8.26 8.44 32.63
CA PHE A 837 7.67 9.23 31.53
C PHE A 837 6.80 10.40 32.02
N GLN A 838 6.23 10.33 33.24
CA GLN A 838 5.55 11.50 33.84
C GLN A 838 6.53 12.63 34.19
N LEU A 839 7.77 12.30 34.59
CA LEU A 839 8.82 13.30 34.80
C LEU A 839 9.19 14.04 33.50
N GLY A 840 9.23 13.32 32.36
CA GLY A 840 9.53 13.91 31.04
C GLY A 840 8.45 14.88 30.53
N VAL A 841 7.17 14.65 30.88
CA VAL A 841 6.06 15.52 30.47
C VAL A 841 5.97 16.77 31.35
N HIS A 842 6.41 16.72 32.61
CA HIS A 842 6.51 17.92 33.46
C HIS A 842 7.67 18.83 33.03
N LEU A 843 8.82 18.27 32.63
CA LEU A 843 9.97 19.05 32.14
C LEU A 843 9.74 19.73 30.77
N LEU A 844 8.83 19.22 29.95
CA LEU A 844 8.50 19.82 28.64
C LEU A 844 7.46 20.97 28.71
N MET A 845 6.84 21.19 29.87
CA MET A 845 5.76 22.17 30.04
C MET A 845 6.15 23.40 30.88
N SER A 846 7.31 23.41 31.55
CA SER A 846 7.83 24.61 32.22
C SER A 846 8.96 25.23 31.39
N GLY A 847 8.64 26.33 30.70
CA GLY A 847 9.63 27.12 29.99
C GLY A 847 10.55 27.86 30.95
N LEU A 848 11.86 27.60 30.87
CA LEU A 848 12.91 28.62 30.86
C LEU A 848 14.25 28.01 30.42
N LEU A 849 15.09 28.86 29.82
CA LEU A 849 16.43 28.59 29.28
C LEU A 849 17.32 27.76 30.23
N THR A 850 18.15 26.85 29.70
CA THR A 850 19.61 27.03 29.46
C THR A 850 20.22 25.71 28.95
N ARG A 851 21.27 25.84 28.13
CA ARG A 851 22.04 24.78 27.46
C ARG A 851 22.88 23.91 28.42
N VAL A 852 23.17 22.68 27.95
CA VAL A 852 24.37 21.83 28.17
C VAL A 852 24.34 20.78 29.31
N VAL A 853 24.52 19.51 28.85
CA VAL A 853 25.10 18.31 29.51
C VAL A 853 24.28 17.62 30.60
N PHE A 854 23.81 16.39 30.31
CA PHE A 854 24.26 15.16 30.97
C PHE A 854 23.58 13.93 30.33
N LEU A 855 24.35 13.22 29.50
CA LEU A 855 24.15 11.80 29.17
C LEU A 855 25.45 11.10 29.59
N ALA A 856 25.59 10.72 30.86
CA ALA A 856 26.64 9.83 31.35
C ALA A 856 26.42 9.51 32.84
N ALA A 857 25.45 8.64 33.15
CA ALA A 857 25.43 7.84 34.40
C ALA A 857 24.23 6.88 34.37
N ALA A 858 24.40 5.70 33.78
CA ALA A 858 23.72 4.45 34.19
C ALA A 858 24.08 3.28 33.25
N ILE A 859 25.38 3.01 33.07
CA ILE A 859 25.86 1.67 32.69
C ILE A 859 27.15 1.43 33.50
N ALA A 860 27.06 0.68 34.60
CA ALA A 860 28.07 -0.33 35.00
C ALA A 860 27.69 -1.03 36.33
N ILE A 861 27.20 -2.27 36.19
CA ILE A 861 27.53 -3.52 36.92
C ILE A 861 27.31 -3.61 38.44
N ALA A 862 26.34 -4.45 38.86
CA ALA A 862 26.57 -5.65 39.68
C ALA A 862 25.32 -6.57 39.72
N PRO A 863 25.48 -7.91 39.72
CA PRO A 863 24.39 -8.87 39.64
C PRO A 863 23.79 -9.10 41.03
N ALA A 864 22.54 -8.73 41.23
CA ALA A 864 21.79 -9.13 42.41
C ALA A 864 20.46 -9.73 41.94
N CYS A 865 20.21 -10.97 42.36
CA CYS A 865 18.99 -11.72 42.14
C CYS A 865 17.75 -10.82 42.24
N ILE A 866 17.07 -10.65 41.11
CA ILE A 866 15.70 -10.14 41.08
C ILE A 866 14.81 -11.36 41.35
N PRO A 867 13.99 -11.37 42.42
CA PRO A 867 12.97 -12.41 42.56
C PRO A 867 12.00 -12.26 41.38
N ALA A 868 11.76 -13.36 40.67
CA ALA A 868 10.77 -13.42 39.60
C ALA A 868 9.42 -12.94 40.13
N GLN A 869 8.94 -11.82 39.61
CA GLN A 869 7.59 -11.33 39.82
C GLN A 869 6.74 -11.93 38.69
N GLU A 870 5.73 -12.72 39.04
CA GLU A 870 4.91 -13.52 38.12
C GLU A 870 4.36 -12.69 36.96
N GLN A 871 4.66 -13.13 35.73
CA GLN A 871 3.94 -12.72 34.53
C GLN A 871 2.52 -13.30 34.63
N GLU A 872 1.49 -12.44 34.58
CA GLU A 872 0.12 -12.95 34.46
C GLU A 872 -0.07 -13.49 33.03
N VAL A 873 -0.07 -14.82 32.94
CA VAL A 873 -0.21 -15.54 31.68
C VAL A 873 -1.67 -15.44 31.22
N VAL A 874 -1.91 -14.61 30.19
CA VAL A 874 -3.25 -14.41 29.58
C VAL A 874 -3.83 -15.72 29.08
N ASP A 875 -3.00 -16.52 28.41
CA ASP A 875 -3.29 -17.89 27.97
C ASP A 875 -1.99 -18.58 27.57
N ARG A 876 -1.94 -19.91 27.60
CA ARG A 876 -0.73 -20.69 27.28
C ARG A 876 -0.84 -21.29 25.88
N ILE A 877 0.24 -21.20 25.10
CA ILE A 877 0.33 -21.93 23.83
C ILE A 877 0.61 -23.39 24.17
N VAL A 878 -0.22 -24.30 23.70
CA VAL A 878 -0.11 -25.74 23.98
C VAL A 878 0.39 -26.53 22.78
N ALA A 879 0.19 -26.01 21.56
CA ALA A 879 0.88 -26.48 20.37
C ALA A 879 1.01 -25.37 19.33
N ARG A 880 2.01 -25.51 18.46
CA ARG A 880 2.18 -24.76 17.23
C ARG A 880 2.16 -25.74 16.06
N VAL A 881 1.24 -25.52 15.11
CA VAL A 881 1.13 -26.31 13.88
C VAL A 881 1.50 -25.37 12.74
N GLU A 882 2.65 -25.60 12.11
CA GLU A 882 3.26 -24.69 11.12
C GLU A 882 3.46 -23.26 11.67
N ASN A 883 2.59 -22.31 11.31
CA ASN A 883 2.60 -20.91 11.76
C ASN A 883 1.38 -20.55 12.62
N ASP A 884 0.46 -21.48 12.83
CA ASP A 884 -0.73 -21.29 13.66
C ASP A 884 -0.50 -21.86 15.06
N VAL A 885 -1.19 -21.29 16.05
CA VAL A 885 -1.08 -21.68 17.46
C VAL A 885 -2.41 -22.24 17.97
N ILE A 886 -2.32 -23.29 18.78
CA ILE A 886 -3.43 -23.84 19.56
C ILE A 886 -3.22 -23.40 21.02
N LEU A 887 -4.24 -22.79 21.61
CA LEU A 887 -4.19 -22.25 22.97
C LEU A 887 -4.77 -23.23 24.00
N LEU A 888 -4.38 -23.06 25.27
CA LEU A 888 -4.93 -23.84 26.38
C LEU A 888 -6.43 -23.59 26.56
N SER A 889 -6.93 -22.39 26.23
CA SER A 889 -8.37 -22.12 26.19
C SER A 889 -9.11 -22.94 25.13
N ASP A 890 -8.49 -23.24 23.98
CA ASP A 890 -9.09 -24.10 22.94
C ASP A 890 -9.23 -25.55 23.44
N VAL A 891 -8.19 -26.07 24.11
CA VAL A 891 -8.22 -27.39 24.77
C VAL A 891 -9.34 -27.43 25.81
N ARG A 892 -9.44 -26.41 26.66
CA ARG A 892 -10.48 -26.33 27.70
C ARG A 892 -11.88 -26.20 27.11
N ALA A 893 -12.05 -25.48 26.01
CA ALA A 893 -13.35 -25.32 25.35
C ALA A 893 -13.85 -26.66 24.78
N LEU A 894 -12.98 -27.42 24.10
CA LEU A 894 -13.35 -28.73 23.57
C LEU A 894 -13.55 -29.78 24.68
N SER A 895 -12.72 -29.75 25.73
CA SER A 895 -12.89 -30.59 26.92
C SER A 895 -14.25 -30.37 27.60
N ARG A 896 -14.66 -29.11 27.82
CA ARG A 896 -15.99 -28.79 28.39
C ARG A 896 -17.13 -29.30 27.53
N TYR A 897 -17.00 -29.21 26.21
CA TYR A 897 -18.01 -29.71 25.29
C TYR A 897 -18.12 -31.25 25.31
N GLN A 898 -17.00 -31.97 25.39
CA GLN A 898 -17.04 -33.42 25.58
C GLN A 898 -17.61 -33.82 26.94
N GLN A 899 -17.23 -33.11 28.01
CA GLN A 899 -17.80 -33.34 29.34
C GLN A 899 -19.32 -33.13 29.35
N PHE A 900 -19.81 -32.16 28.59
CA PHE A 900 -21.24 -31.92 28.39
C PHE A 900 -21.94 -33.09 27.69
N LEU A 901 -21.36 -33.64 26.62
CA LEU A 901 -21.94 -34.75 25.86
C LEU A 901 -21.87 -36.09 26.62
N ASP A 902 -20.67 -36.49 27.03
CA ASP A 902 -20.38 -37.86 27.45
C ASP A 902 -20.27 -38.01 28.98
N GLY A 903 -20.32 -36.91 29.73
CA GLY A 903 -20.15 -36.88 31.19
C GLY A 903 -18.72 -37.21 31.65
N LYS A 904 -17.79 -37.43 30.72
CA LYS A 904 -16.37 -37.72 30.95
C LYS A 904 -15.53 -36.73 30.12
N SER A 905 -14.43 -36.25 30.69
CA SER A 905 -13.43 -35.47 29.93
C SER A 905 -12.23 -36.36 29.64
N GLU A 906 -11.80 -36.38 28.38
CA GLU A 906 -10.49 -36.92 27.99
C GLU A 906 -9.35 -36.06 28.58
N THR A 907 -8.12 -36.57 28.54
CA THR A 907 -6.94 -35.82 28.99
C THR A 907 -6.60 -34.67 28.03
N ASP A 908 -6.00 -33.60 28.54
CA ASP A 908 -5.60 -32.43 27.73
C ASP A 908 -4.73 -32.82 26.52
N ALA A 909 -3.91 -33.87 26.65
CA ALA A 909 -3.11 -34.42 25.56
C ALA A 909 -3.95 -35.03 24.44
N GLN A 910 -5.00 -35.78 24.78
CA GLN A 910 -5.93 -36.37 23.81
C GLN A 910 -6.79 -35.29 23.12
N ILE A 911 -7.21 -34.28 23.88
CA ILE A 911 -7.94 -33.13 23.34
C ILE A 911 -7.08 -32.32 22.38
N LEU A 912 -5.81 -32.08 22.75
CA LEU A 912 -4.83 -31.40 21.89
C LEU A 912 -4.62 -32.17 20.58
N ASP A 913 -4.51 -33.49 20.66
CA ASP A 913 -4.41 -34.37 19.48
C ASP A 913 -5.59 -34.17 18.52
N ARG A 914 -6.81 -34.19 19.07
CA ARG A 914 -8.03 -33.97 18.28
C ARG A 914 -8.11 -32.56 17.71
N LEU A 915 -7.61 -31.53 18.41
CA LEU A 915 -7.56 -30.17 17.90
C LEU A 915 -6.57 -30.03 16.73
N ILE A 916 -5.44 -30.73 16.77
CA ILE A 916 -4.49 -30.80 15.66
C ILE A 916 -5.16 -31.46 14.45
N ASP A 917 -5.85 -32.60 14.64
CA ASP A 917 -6.56 -33.27 13.56
C ASP A 917 -7.68 -32.38 12.98
N GLN A 918 -8.47 -31.72 13.83
CA GLN A 918 -9.49 -30.76 13.39
C GLN A 918 -8.87 -29.58 12.62
N TRP A 919 -7.69 -29.10 13.01
CA TRP A 919 -6.96 -28.07 12.28
C TRP A 919 -6.57 -28.54 10.88
N ILE A 920 -6.09 -29.79 10.73
CA ILE A 920 -5.76 -30.38 9.42
C ILE A 920 -7.01 -30.45 8.54
N VAL A 921 -8.10 -31.02 9.05
CA VAL A 921 -9.37 -31.15 8.31
C VAL A 921 -9.89 -29.78 7.89
N ARG A 922 -9.87 -28.80 8.81
CA ARG A 922 -10.40 -27.45 8.57
C ARG A 922 -9.59 -26.68 7.54
N THR A 923 -8.27 -26.74 7.63
CA THR A 923 -7.36 -26.06 6.69
C THR A 923 -7.59 -26.56 5.26
N GLU A 924 -7.71 -27.88 5.10
CA GLU A 924 -7.98 -28.49 3.81
C GLU A 924 -9.40 -28.20 3.30
N ALA A 925 -10.40 -28.20 4.18
CA ALA A 925 -11.77 -27.81 3.85
C ALA A 925 -11.88 -26.35 3.37
N ASP A 926 -11.11 -25.44 3.98
CA ASP A 926 -11.05 -24.03 3.60
C ASP A 926 -10.35 -23.86 2.24
N VAL A 927 -9.26 -24.60 1.99
CA VAL A 927 -8.57 -24.62 0.69
C VAL A 927 -9.48 -25.18 -0.41
N SER A 928 -10.27 -26.22 -0.12
CA SER A 928 -11.19 -26.83 -1.07
C SER A 928 -12.51 -26.06 -1.25
N HIS A 929 -12.70 -24.95 -0.53
CA HIS A 929 -13.93 -24.14 -0.55
C HIS A 929 -15.18 -24.96 -0.19
N SER A 930 -15.08 -25.80 0.84
CA SER A 930 -16.20 -26.64 1.31
C SER A 930 -17.40 -25.78 1.73
N SER A 931 -18.61 -26.25 1.42
CA SER A 931 -19.85 -25.54 1.75
C SER A 931 -20.08 -25.54 3.27
N ARG A 932 -20.29 -24.35 3.85
CA ARG A 932 -20.66 -24.21 5.27
C ARG A 932 -22.06 -24.77 5.51
N PRO A 933 -22.33 -25.39 6.67
CA PRO A 933 -23.66 -25.89 7.01
C PRO A 933 -24.67 -24.73 7.05
N SER A 934 -25.88 -24.96 6.54
CA SER A 934 -26.94 -23.95 6.62
C SER A 934 -27.46 -23.83 8.06
N GLU A 935 -28.11 -22.71 8.41
CA GLU A 935 -28.73 -22.54 9.73
C GLU A 935 -29.73 -23.67 10.04
N ALA A 936 -30.47 -24.16 9.03
CA ALA A 936 -31.37 -25.30 9.16
C ALA A 936 -30.63 -26.61 9.48
N ASP A 937 -29.40 -26.80 8.98
CA ASP A 937 -28.57 -27.97 9.31
C ASP A 937 -28.05 -27.90 10.74
N VAL A 938 -27.66 -26.70 11.19
CA VAL A 938 -27.19 -26.46 12.55
C VAL A 938 -28.33 -26.64 13.56
N ASP A 939 -29.54 -26.15 13.26
CA ASP A 939 -30.73 -26.34 14.11
C ASP A 939 -31.13 -27.83 14.21
N ARG A 940 -31.04 -28.57 13.10
CA ARG A 940 -31.23 -30.03 13.11
C ARG A 940 -30.13 -30.74 13.91
N GLY A 941 -28.88 -30.29 13.82
CA GLY A 941 -27.78 -30.79 14.63
C GLY A 941 -28.00 -30.55 16.12
N LEU A 942 -28.39 -29.32 16.49
CA LEU A 942 -28.67 -28.93 17.86
C LEU A 942 -29.84 -29.73 18.45
N SER A 943 -30.89 -29.95 17.65
CA SER A 943 -32.04 -30.78 18.04
C SER A 943 -31.62 -32.23 18.29
N ARG A 944 -30.72 -32.80 17.46
CA ARG A 944 -30.15 -34.14 17.69
C ARG A 944 -29.36 -34.23 19.00
N VAL A 945 -28.56 -33.20 19.29
CA VAL A 945 -27.81 -33.11 20.56
C VAL A 945 -28.74 -32.97 21.75
N ARG A 946 -29.84 -32.20 21.68
CA ARG A 946 -30.82 -32.13 22.77
C ARG A 946 -31.51 -33.47 23.01
N ASN A 947 -31.90 -34.13 21.92
CA ASN A 947 -32.60 -35.42 21.97
C ASN A 947 -31.71 -36.59 22.42
N SER A 948 -30.38 -36.43 22.49
CA SER A 948 -29.48 -37.47 23.02
C SER A 948 -29.45 -37.52 24.56
N PHE A 949 -30.05 -36.54 25.25
CA PHE A 949 -30.20 -36.54 26.71
C PHE A 949 -31.58 -37.10 27.11
N GLY A 950 -31.69 -37.69 28.31
CA GLY A 950 -32.92 -38.34 28.76
C GLY A 950 -34.07 -37.37 29.04
N SER A 951 -33.77 -36.08 29.25
CA SER A 951 -34.76 -35.01 29.39
C SER A 951 -34.15 -33.63 29.12
N GLU A 952 -34.98 -32.63 28.79
CA GLU A 952 -34.53 -31.24 28.60
C GLU A 952 -33.90 -30.66 29.89
N GLN A 953 -34.38 -31.10 31.07
CA GLN A 953 -33.79 -30.73 32.35
C GLN A 953 -32.39 -31.30 32.54
N GLU A 954 -32.13 -32.53 32.08
CA GLU A 954 -30.80 -33.13 32.09
C GLU A 954 -29.85 -32.40 31.13
N TYR A 955 -30.33 -32.01 29.94
CA TYR A 955 -29.57 -31.20 28.99
C TYR A 955 -29.13 -29.86 29.61
N GLU A 956 -30.07 -29.12 30.22
CA GLU A 956 -29.75 -27.85 30.87
C GLU A 956 -28.79 -28.02 32.05
N ALA A 957 -28.99 -29.04 32.87
CA ALA A 957 -28.16 -29.31 34.04
C ALA A 957 -26.71 -29.61 33.63
N ARG A 958 -26.51 -30.53 32.67
CA ARG A 958 -25.17 -30.88 32.16
C ARG A 958 -24.51 -29.72 31.43
N ARG A 959 -25.26 -28.92 30.65
CA ARG A 959 -24.73 -27.73 29.97
C ARG A 959 -24.22 -26.69 30.97
N LYS A 960 -25.01 -26.40 32.01
CA LYS A 960 -24.64 -25.48 33.10
C LYS A 960 -23.44 -26.01 33.89
N GLN A 961 -23.40 -27.31 34.17
CA GLN A 961 -22.28 -27.95 34.86
C GLN A 961 -20.96 -27.85 34.08
N ALA A 962 -21.00 -27.96 32.75
CA ALA A 962 -19.84 -27.78 31.87
C ALA A 962 -19.46 -26.30 31.63
N GLY A 963 -20.25 -25.34 32.12
CA GLY A 963 -20.01 -23.91 31.95
C GLY A 963 -20.16 -23.42 30.50
N LEU A 964 -21.01 -24.07 29.71
CA LEU A 964 -21.24 -23.74 28.30
C LEU A 964 -22.51 -22.90 28.14
N SER A 965 -22.49 -21.88 27.29
CA SER A 965 -23.70 -21.20 26.84
C SER A 965 -24.41 -21.98 25.72
N GLU A 966 -25.66 -21.64 25.45
CA GLU A 966 -26.42 -22.22 24.33
C GLU A 966 -25.74 -21.94 22.99
N GLN A 967 -25.10 -20.77 22.89
CA GLN A 967 -24.37 -20.34 21.71
C GLN A 967 -23.06 -21.11 21.54
N ASP A 968 -22.40 -21.50 22.64
CA ASP A 968 -21.18 -22.33 22.58
C ASP A 968 -21.49 -23.73 22.06
N VAL A 969 -22.61 -24.34 22.51
CA VAL A 969 -23.09 -25.63 21.99
C VAL A 969 -23.44 -25.52 20.50
N ARG A 970 -24.15 -24.45 20.10
CA ARG A 970 -24.47 -24.20 18.70
C ARG A 970 -23.22 -24.03 17.83
N ALA A 971 -22.22 -23.28 18.30
CA ALA A 971 -20.97 -23.06 17.59
C ALA A 971 -20.18 -24.35 17.42
N MET A 972 -20.15 -25.20 18.45
CA MET A 972 -19.45 -26.49 18.38
C MET A 972 -20.14 -27.47 17.43
N VAL A 973 -21.49 -27.53 17.45
CA VAL A 973 -22.28 -28.30 16.47
C VAL A 973 -22.02 -27.83 15.04
N ALA A 974 -22.00 -26.51 14.81
CA ALA A 974 -21.72 -25.95 13.49
C ALA A 974 -20.29 -26.30 13.00
N SER A 975 -19.31 -26.25 13.91
CA SER A 975 -17.92 -26.65 13.62
C SER A 975 -17.84 -28.14 13.25
N GLN A 976 -18.47 -29.02 14.03
CA GLN A 976 -18.48 -30.46 13.76
C GLN A 976 -19.16 -30.80 12.43
N LEU A 977 -20.29 -30.16 12.11
CA LEU A 977 -20.99 -30.37 10.84
C LEU A 977 -20.16 -29.90 9.63
N TYR A 978 -19.42 -28.80 9.77
CA TYR A 978 -18.55 -28.31 8.71
C TYR A 978 -17.43 -29.32 8.40
N LEU A 979 -16.77 -29.84 9.44
CA LEU A 979 -15.72 -30.84 9.28
C LEU A 979 -16.27 -32.17 8.75
N SER A 980 -17.42 -32.63 9.25
CA SER A 980 -18.04 -33.89 8.78
C SER A 980 -18.49 -33.82 7.33
N ASN A 981 -19.09 -32.72 6.90
CA ASN A 981 -19.54 -32.54 5.51
C ASN A 981 -18.35 -32.58 4.53
N TYR A 982 -17.22 -32.02 4.94
CA TYR A 982 -16.01 -32.08 4.14
C TYR A 982 -15.44 -33.51 4.06
N LEU A 983 -15.33 -34.21 5.18
CA LEU A 983 -14.83 -35.60 5.21
C LEU A 983 -15.73 -36.52 4.38
N ASP A 984 -17.05 -36.38 4.50
CA ASP A 984 -18.03 -37.13 3.69
C ASP A 984 -17.86 -36.81 2.20
N SER A 985 -17.82 -35.53 1.82
CA SER A 985 -17.59 -35.10 0.43
C SER A 985 -16.28 -35.61 -0.15
N ARG A 986 -15.23 -35.75 0.67
CA ARG A 986 -13.88 -36.13 0.22
C ARG A 986 -13.74 -37.64 0.05
N PHE A 987 -14.26 -38.42 1.00
CA PHE A 987 -13.98 -39.86 1.08
C PHE A 987 -15.15 -40.74 0.64
N ARG A 988 -16.41 -40.27 0.70
CA ARG A 988 -17.58 -41.06 0.26
C ARG A 988 -17.43 -41.65 -1.15
N PRO A 989 -16.90 -40.94 -2.18
CA PRO A 989 -16.75 -41.51 -3.52
C PRO A 989 -15.75 -42.67 -3.61
N ALA A 990 -14.85 -42.80 -2.64
CA ALA A 990 -13.78 -43.80 -2.62
C ALA A 990 -14.13 -45.05 -1.79
N VAL A 991 -15.31 -45.09 -1.15
CA VAL A 991 -15.77 -46.23 -0.35
C VAL A 991 -16.70 -47.10 -1.20
N GLN A 992 -16.26 -48.31 -1.54
CA GLN A 992 -17.06 -49.33 -2.22
C GLN A 992 -17.39 -50.44 -1.23
N ILE A 993 -18.67 -50.77 -1.06
CA ILE A 993 -19.13 -51.83 -0.14
C ILE A 993 -19.48 -53.08 -0.95
N ASP A 994 -18.88 -54.21 -0.60
CA ASP A 994 -19.21 -55.51 -1.20
C ASP A 994 -20.56 -56.01 -0.63
N PRO A 995 -21.50 -56.51 -1.46
CA PRO A 995 -22.71 -57.17 -0.97
C PRO A 995 -22.48 -58.23 0.12
N LYS A 996 -21.33 -58.90 0.14
CA LYS A 996 -20.96 -59.87 1.17
C LYS A 996 -20.68 -59.23 2.54
N GLU A 997 -20.13 -58.01 2.57
CA GLU A 997 -19.90 -57.27 3.82
C GLU A 997 -21.22 -56.84 4.49
N ILE A 998 -22.27 -56.59 3.70
CA ILE A 998 -23.61 -56.28 4.19
C ILE A 998 -24.23 -57.50 4.89
N GLU A 999 -24.10 -58.68 4.29
CA GLU A 999 -24.56 -59.95 4.89
C GLU A 999 -23.79 -60.26 6.18
N ASP A 1000 -22.46 -60.14 6.15
CA ASP A 1000 -21.61 -60.40 7.30
C ASP A 1000 -21.94 -59.44 8.46
N PHE A 1001 -22.15 -58.15 8.18
CA PHE A 1001 -22.55 -57.17 9.20
C PHE A 1001 -23.96 -57.45 9.75
N TYR A 1002 -24.89 -57.89 8.91
CA TYR A 1002 -26.24 -58.28 9.35
C TYR A 1002 -26.18 -59.46 10.35
N GLN A 1003 -25.43 -60.51 10.01
CA GLN A 1003 -25.32 -61.72 10.84
C GLN A 1003 -24.53 -61.49 12.14
N THR A 1004 -23.51 -60.63 12.11
CA THR A 1004 -22.61 -60.41 13.25
C THR A 1004 -23.01 -59.27 14.17
N ALA A 1005 -23.71 -58.24 13.68
CA ALA A 1005 -24.04 -57.04 14.46
C ALA A 1005 -25.55 -56.86 14.69
N ILE A 1006 -26.39 -57.10 13.68
CA ILE A 1006 -27.84 -56.82 13.75
C ILE A 1006 -28.61 -57.98 14.40
N VAL A 1007 -28.42 -59.21 13.91
CA VAL A 1007 -29.09 -60.41 14.44
C VAL A 1007 -28.80 -60.64 15.93
N PRO A 1008 -27.55 -60.52 16.43
CA PRO A 1008 -27.25 -60.74 17.84
C PRO A 1008 -27.80 -59.62 18.74
N ARG A 1009 -27.80 -58.36 18.28
CA ARG A 1009 -28.37 -57.23 19.03
C ARG A 1009 -29.89 -57.29 19.14
N ALA A 1010 -30.58 -57.74 18.10
CA ALA A 1010 -32.03 -57.95 18.15
C ALA A 1010 -32.38 -59.06 19.16
N LYS A 1011 -31.65 -60.19 19.12
CA LYS A 1011 -31.78 -61.27 20.10
C LYS A 1011 -31.49 -60.82 21.53
N ALA A 1012 -30.45 -60.00 21.74
CA ALA A 1012 -30.10 -59.47 23.06
C ALA A 1012 -31.15 -58.49 23.62
N ARG A 1013 -31.97 -57.87 22.76
CA ARG A 1013 -33.08 -56.98 23.13
C ARG A 1013 -34.44 -57.69 23.17
N GLY A 1014 -34.49 -59.01 22.97
CA GLY A 1014 -35.73 -59.78 22.94
C GLY A 1014 -36.65 -59.46 21.76
N GLN A 1015 -36.10 -58.93 20.67
CA GLN A 1015 -36.83 -58.53 19.46
C GLN A 1015 -36.48 -59.45 18.28
N GLU A 1016 -37.44 -59.73 17.40
CA GLU A 1016 -37.14 -60.43 16.15
C GLU A 1016 -36.30 -59.53 15.21
N PRO A 1017 -35.21 -60.05 14.63
CA PRO A 1017 -34.38 -59.27 13.73
C PRO A 1017 -35.15 -58.91 12.44
N PRO A 1018 -35.06 -57.66 11.96
CA PRO A 1018 -35.66 -57.25 10.69
C PRO A 1018 -35.02 -58.02 9.53
N THR A 1019 -35.75 -58.31 8.46
CA THR A 1019 -35.19 -59.04 7.31
C THR A 1019 -34.00 -58.29 6.69
N LEU A 1020 -33.05 -59.03 6.11
CA LEU A 1020 -31.84 -58.45 5.50
C LEU A 1020 -32.18 -57.35 4.47
N ASP A 1021 -33.17 -57.59 3.61
CA ASP A 1021 -33.59 -56.60 2.61
C ASP A 1021 -34.19 -55.33 3.25
N ALA A 1022 -34.89 -55.45 4.38
CA ALA A 1022 -35.41 -54.30 5.11
C ALA A 1022 -34.31 -53.52 5.85
N ALA A 1023 -33.21 -54.18 6.21
CA ALA A 1023 -32.06 -53.58 6.89
C ALA A 1023 -30.96 -53.11 5.92
N ARG A 1024 -31.02 -53.49 4.65
CA ARG A 1024 -29.94 -53.36 3.66
C ARG A 1024 -29.41 -51.94 3.50
N ASP A 1025 -30.29 -50.98 3.24
CA ASP A 1025 -29.90 -49.59 3.02
C ASP A 1025 -29.29 -48.96 4.29
N THR A 1026 -29.79 -49.35 5.46
CA THR A 1026 -29.26 -48.87 6.74
C THR A 1026 -27.88 -49.46 7.04
N ILE A 1027 -27.68 -50.74 6.71
CA ILE A 1027 -26.38 -51.42 6.86
C ILE A 1027 -25.38 -50.85 5.85
N GLN A 1028 -25.79 -50.64 4.60
CA GLN A 1028 -24.94 -50.07 3.56
C GLN A 1028 -24.47 -48.66 3.95
N GLU A 1029 -25.37 -47.80 4.43
CA GLU A 1029 -24.99 -46.45 4.87
C GLU A 1029 -24.07 -46.49 6.10
N ALA A 1030 -24.30 -47.43 7.04
CA ALA A 1030 -23.41 -47.61 8.19
C ALA A 1030 -22.00 -48.10 7.79
N LEU A 1031 -21.91 -49.00 6.80
CA LEU A 1031 -20.64 -49.47 6.26
C LEU A 1031 -19.92 -48.38 5.46
N ILE A 1032 -20.64 -47.58 4.68
CA ILE A 1032 -20.08 -46.40 3.98
C ILE A 1032 -19.49 -45.43 5.00
N GLN A 1033 -20.23 -45.11 6.07
CA GLN A 1033 -19.74 -44.21 7.11
C GLN A 1033 -18.50 -44.76 7.84
N ASN A 1034 -18.44 -46.08 8.07
CA ASN A 1034 -17.27 -46.73 8.64
C ASN A 1034 -16.06 -46.64 7.69
N GLY A 1035 -16.25 -46.88 6.39
CA GLY A 1035 -15.21 -46.73 5.39
C GLY A 1035 -14.68 -45.29 5.27
N ILE A 1036 -15.56 -44.29 5.36
CA ILE A 1036 -15.18 -42.87 5.39
C ILE A 1036 -14.29 -42.59 6.60
N ASN A 1037 -14.66 -43.08 7.77
CA ASN A 1037 -13.88 -42.88 9.00
C ASN A 1037 -12.50 -43.53 8.90
N GLN A 1038 -12.40 -44.76 8.38
CA GLN A 1038 -11.11 -45.46 8.20
C GLN A 1038 -10.18 -44.72 7.23
N GLN A 1039 -10.71 -44.25 6.10
CA GLN A 1039 -9.91 -43.48 5.13
C GLN A 1039 -9.49 -42.12 5.68
N ALA A 1040 -10.38 -41.44 6.42
CA ALA A 1040 -10.08 -40.17 7.07
C ALA A 1040 -8.96 -40.33 8.12
N GLU A 1041 -9.00 -41.39 8.95
CA GLU A 1041 -7.95 -41.69 9.94
C GLU A 1041 -6.59 -41.96 9.27
N GLN A 1042 -6.55 -42.76 8.21
CA GLN A 1042 -5.32 -43.01 7.47
C GLN A 1042 -4.75 -41.72 6.86
N TRP A 1043 -5.61 -40.90 6.26
CA TRP A 1043 -5.22 -39.63 5.67
C TRP A 1043 -4.70 -38.62 6.71
N LEU A 1044 -5.32 -38.56 7.89
CA LEU A 1044 -4.86 -37.71 8.99
C LEU A 1044 -3.47 -38.13 9.47
N LYS A 1045 -3.23 -39.43 9.62
CA LYS A 1045 -1.93 -39.99 10.02
C LYS A 1045 -0.82 -39.61 9.02
N GLU A 1046 -1.07 -39.72 7.72
CA GLU A 1046 -0.10 -39.34 6.68
C GLU A 1046 0.12 -37.83 6.58
N SER A 1047 -0.94 -37.05 6.80
CA SER A 1047 -0.86 -35.59 6.74
C SER A 1047 -0.07 -35.03 7.91
N ARG A 1048 -0.23 -35.62 9.10
CA ARG A 1048 0.49 -35.21 10.30
C ARG A 1048 2.00 -35.42 10.20
N LEU A 1049 2.46 -36.47 9.50
CA LEU A 1049 3.89 -36.72 9.25
C LEU A 1049 4.58 -35.66 8.39
N ARG A 1050 3.81 -34.86 7.64
CA ARG A 1050 4.32 -33.83 6.73
C ARG A 1050 4.28 -32.42 7.33
N LEU A 1051 3.69 -32.28 8.51
CA LEU A 1051 3.50 -31.00 9.19
C LEU A 1051 4.53 -30.84 10.30
N HIS A 1052 5.03 -29.62 10.46
CA HIS A 1052 5.85 -29.26 11.62
C HIS A 1052 4.95 -28.94 12.82
N VAL A 1053 4.89 -29.88 13.77
CA VAL A 1053 4.07 -29.77 14.99
C VAL A 1053 4.99 -29.71 16.21
N GLU A 1054 4.95 -28.61 16.94
CA GLU A 1054 5.63 -28.43 18.23
C GLU A 1054 4.58 -28.44 19.34
N THR A 1055 4.67 -29.37 20.29
CA THR A 1055 3.76 -29.45 21.44
C THR A 1055 4.45 -28.96 22.72
N PHE A 1056 3.76 -28.12 23.48
CA PHE A 1056 4.29 -27.47 24.70
C PHE A 1056 3.52 -27.90 25.97
N LEU A 1057 2.65 -28.91 25.86
CA LEU A 1057 1.73 -29.30 26.93
C LEU A 1057 2.45 -29.72 28.23
N ASP A 1058 3.59 -30.41 28.13
CA ASP A 1058 4.38 -30.84 29.29
C ASP A 1058 5.15 -29.70 29.97
N GLU A 1059 5.46 -28.63 29.23
CA GLU A 1059 6.06 -27.40 29.76
C GLU A 1059 5.01 -26.49 30.40
N VAL A 1060 3.73 -26.67 30.03
CA VAL A 1060 2.57 -25.95 30.57
C VAL A 1060 2.08 -26.57 31.90
N ALA A 1061 2.33 -27.86 32.12
CA ALA A 1061 1.99 -28.55 33.37
C ALA A 1061 3.05 -28.39 34.49
N LYS A 1062 4.27 -27.95 34.12
CA LYS A 1062 5.32 -27.47 35.03
C LYS A 1062 5.18 -25.97 35.28
#